data_AF-A0A8S1SH27-F1
#
_entry.id   AF-A0A8S1SH27-F1
#
_cell.length_a   1.000
_cell.length_b   1.000
_cell.length_c   1.000
_cell.angle_alpha   90.00
_cell.angle_beta   90.00
_cell.angle_gamma   90.00
#
_symmetry.space_group_name_H-M   'P 1'
#
loop_
_entity.id
_entity.type
_entity.pdbx_description
1 polymer ?
#
loop_
_entity_poly.entity_id
_entity_poly.type
_entity_poly.pdbx_seq_one_letter_code
_entity_poly.pdbx_strand_id
1 'polypeptide(L)'
;MGITEFDLQPLNKIKVPAEYENDVQFYTEAIMKQHEKKRQRLLIEYNELLNLKQVESLQDKKITAQFEKSQDAESSKINEKLIKVKKISQEQREQQLLQYSQKEQLIETRRKQISSEREFRAYQKEVLDTSRMEQVYRNRVQIQKMEQDKIQKRKMSYDAKLQKLLLYRQAQQSTPRKTRFHETMARYQKSVEDRKLQDQERLRKLQESLEKANSKKSSNIIEIKRKSLLEQLKMEDALFNRERQQHAKQSRLLEKLQVRTESVRLNQSELKKKAYPFPKFLCHKDQRKKNSILISQFATEIESMTWRRNYQSCANLKTKYNKNNLLKLIICFYITDMDYLTQDEVGGIVAKGLASLYLERPQFPIDYLAKWLLTYSELLKKQKTREERQQVKETKIKEFKVLTDQLAYLKEESNRLENQQKEKHEQFLESIKQAKYHDEFLGDVFCDYVAKRFRVNTYVCELDFPKKEIDLNQEDDENAHINLEGTKLLTYIYADQNSKFLIGQNLLPETGVTYDALKEPQPDENGEVIQTNGIYISNVVKEPRIVYHKWPKLGAYYAIPLVYQSCLYEQSFDQGIEQRQQYLILKENQDKERSAKEAEFEERLESEDLAIIEQEKQAYLASLEPLLEPSFTQQKKEYVFCIDTLGQDREITENHRQEIFDLVNMLIKQWELQEIQSMKSDVELQLHYQSNLGAPYKEILENWALEEDQYIDSHQEKLAEFKENEKLLQYETDCLRLERLREKLNDKEFIQPLLNLSNCRIIKFNIIIQSGLYLIGANKSDINIPDTNRLNIRKLVLDENLIQQIAAYNHRGPKQEPQYKWCYVDRVQKRIEKIEQEQVDAYNLVLGRLLKFLQLTCKLRKQDIEIRKENIANKRKQIEQLKEEASKLIEQKEIALKEHKEQLSPEDLEEFNQEEWDANFDSEHPMPEIPENPADEIDDDYMIEPPQQ
;
A
#
# COMPACT_ATOMS: atom_id res chain seq x y z
N MET A 1 -21.08 23.15 -6.66
CA MET A 1 -21.34 23.96 -5.45
C MET A 1 -22.46 23.26 -4.71
N GLY A 2 -22.14 22.34 -3.82
CA GLY A 2 -23.13 21.66 -2.97
C GLY A 2 -22.78 22.01 -1.53
N ILE A 3 -23.68 22.73 -0.87
CA ILE A 3 -23.62 22.98 0.59
C ILE A 3 -24.06 21.67 1.23
N THR A 4 -23.22 21.10 2.10
CA THR A 4 -23.54 19.88 2.82
C THR A 4 -24.23 20.20 4.14
N GLU A 5 -24.95 19.24 4.71
CA GLU A 5 -25.63 19.40 6.01
C GLU A 5 -24.65 19.74 7.15
N PHE A 6 -23.37 19.34 7.01
CA PHE A 6 -22.28 19.70 7.90
C PHE A 6 -21.92 21.20 7.84
N ASP A 7 -22.11 21.84 6.69
CA ASP A 7 -21.89 23.29 6.50
C ASP A 7 -23.01 24.13 7.15
N LEU A 8 -24.17 23.51 7.47
CA LEU A 8 -25.32 24.19 8.09
C LEU A 8 -25.32 24.13 9.62
N GLN A 9 -24.58 23.20 10.25
CA GLN A 9 -24.51 23.09 11.71
C GLN A 9 -24.11 24.37 12.46
N PRO A 10 -23.21 25.24 11.94
CA PRO A 10 -22.87 26.51 12.60
C PRO A 10 -24.00 27.55 12.60
N LEU A 11 -24.96 27.46 11.66
CA LEU A 11 -26.07 28.42 11.54
C LEU A 11 -27.07 28.30 12.69
N ASN A 12 -27.24 27.09 13.24
CA ASN A 12 -28.14 26.82 14.37
C ASN A 12 -27.73 27.53 15.69
N LYS A 13 -26.53 28.10 15.74
CA LYS A 13 -26.01 28.83 16.92
C LYS A 13 -26.06 30.35 16.78
N ILE A 14 -26.47 30.89 15.63
CA ILE A 14 -26.55 32.33 15.40
C ILE A 14 -27.92 32.81 15.89
N LYS A 15 -27.95 33.62 16.95
CA LYS A 15 -29.16 34.33 17.36
C LYS A 15 -29.49 35.38 16.29
N VAL A 16 -30.51 35.11 15.49
CA VAL A 16 -30.99 36.03 14.45
C VAL A 16 -31.98 37.01 15.10
N PRO A 17 -31.76 38.34 14.99
CA PRO A 17 -32.77 39.32 15.40
C PRO A 17 -34.08 39.10 14.62
N ALA A 18 -35.23 39.20 15.29
CA ALA A 18 -36.55 38.83 14.73
C ALA A 18 -36.89 39.54 13.40
N GLU A 19 -36.28 40.69 13.13
CA GLU A 19 -36.46 41.47 11.90
C GLU A 19 -35.89 40.79 10.64
N TYR A 20 -34.99 39.80 10.79
CA TYR A 20 -34.28 39.14 9.69
C TYR A 20 -34.58 37.64 9.55
N GLU A 21 -35.58 37.13 10.28
CA GLU A 21 -35.90 35.68 10.34
C GLU A 21 -36.30 35.10 8.97
N ASN A 22 -36.69 35.94 8.01
CA ASN A 22 -37.03 35.57 6.63
C ASN A 22 -36.15 36.20 5.54
N ASP A 23 -35.06 36.90 5.91
CA ASP A 23 -34.22 37.57 4.93
C ASP A 23 -33.11 36.64 4.40
N VAL A 24 -33.35 36.07 3.22
CA VAL A 24 -32.39 35.19 2.53
C VAL A 24 -31.05 35.90 2.29
N GLN A 25 -31.04 37.23 2.10
CA GLN A 25 -29.79 37.97 1.91
C GLN A 25 -28.93 37.95 3.18
N PHE A 26 -29.55 38.09 4.36
CA PHE A 26 -28.85 38.03 5.64
C PHE A 26 -28.15 36.69 5.86
N TYR A 27 -28.83 35.56 5.62
CA TYR A 27 -28.23 34.23 5.74
C TYR A 27 -27.10 34.02 4.72
N THR A 28 -27.28 34.49 3.48
CA THR A 28 -26.25 34.36 2.44
C THR A 28 -25.01 35.18 2.82
N GLU A 29 -25.19 36.39 3.35
CA GLU A 29 -24.10 37.25 3.77
C GLU A 29 -23.41 36.71 5.04
N ALA A 30 -24.15 36.15 5.99
CA ALA A 30 -23.60 35.50 7.19
C ALA A 30 -22.76 34.26 6.84
N ILE A 31 -23.23 33.42 5.91
CA ILE A 31 -22.50 32.26 5.40
C ILE A 31 -21.21 32.71 4.70
N MET A 32 -21.29 33.72 3.83
CA MET A 32 -20.12 34.27 3.13
C MET A 32 -19.10 34.85 4.13
N LYS A 33 -19.55 35.55 5.17
CA LYS A 33 -18.69 36.14 6.20
C LYS A 33 -18.02 35.07 7.07
N GLN A 34 -18.70 33.96 7.36
CA GLN A 34 -18.09 32.80 8.02
C GLN A 34 -17.04 32.12 7.14
N HIS A 35 -17.31 31.92 5.85
CA HIS A 35 -16.33 31.37 4.92
C HIS A 35 -15.10 32.27 4.78
N GLU A 36 -15.28 33.60 4.71
CA GLU A 36 -14.17 34.57 4.69
C GLU A 36 -13.34 34.48 5.98
N LYS A 37 -13.99 34.37 7.15
CA LYS A 37 -13.30 34.23 8.44
C LYS A 37 -12.53 32.91 8.56
N LYS A 38 -13.09 31.80 8.06
CA LYS A 38 -12.41 30.50 7.99
C LYS A 38 -11.22 30.55 7.03
N ARG A 39 -11.39 31.19 5.87
CA ARG A 39 -10.30 31.42 4.89
C ARG A 39 -9.17 32.26 5.49
N GLN A 40 -9.48 33.31 6.25
CA GLN A 40 -8.47 34.13 6.94
C GLN A 40 -7.71 33.34 8.01
N ARG A 41 -8.38 32.50 8.81
CA ARG A 41 -7.71 31.61 9.78
C ARG A 41 -6.73 30.65 9.09
N LEU A 42 -7.17 29.99 8.02
CA LEU A 42 -6.30 29.09 7.25
C LEU A 42 -5.11 29.82 6.62
N LEU A 43 -5.29 31.08 6.22
CA LEU A 43 -4.20 31.93 5.72
C LEU A 43 -3.20 32.29 6.82
N ILE A 44 -3.67 32.55 8.04
CA ILE A 44 -2.82 32.81 9.21
C ILE A 44 -2.03 31.55 9.56
N GLU A 45 -2.70 30.40 9.68
CA GLU A 45 -2.08 29.09 9.98
C GLU A 45 -1.06 28.69 8.91
N TYR A 46 -1.37 28.93 7.63
CA TYR A 46 -0.43 28.74 6.52
C TYR A 46 0.81 29.64 6.66
N ASN A 47 0.64 30.91 7.03
CA ASN A 47 1.75 31.84 7.24
C ASN A 47 2.57 31.50 8.49
N GLU A 48 1.95 31.00 9.55
CA GLU A 48 2.63 30.50 10.75
C GLU A 48 3.49 29.27 10.43
N LEU A 49 2.97 28.32 9.64
CA LEU A 49 3.73 27.18 9.14
C LEU A 49 4.90 27.62 8.23
N LEU A 50 4.69 28.66 7.41
CA LEU A 50 5.74 29.22 6.56
C LEU A 50 6.85 29.89 7.40
N ASN A 51 6.48 30.56 8.48
CA ASN A 51 7.41 31.17 9.42
C ASN A 51 8.17 30.11 10.25
N LEU A 52 7.50 29.05 10.71
CA LEU A 52 8.13 27.91 11.38
C LEU A 52 9.17 27.25 10.48
N LYS A 53 8.85 27.08 9.19
CA LYS A 53 9.78 26.53 8.19
C LYS A 53 10.95 27.47 7.89
N GLN A 54 10.75 28.78 7.99
CA GLN A 54 11.85 29.76 7.89
C GLN A 54 12.77 29.74 9.11
N VAL A 55 12.23 29.52 10.32
CA VAL A 55 13.00 29.39 11.57
C VAL A 55 13.81 28.09 11.59
N GLU A 56 13.24 26.97 11.13
CA GLU A 56 13.99 25.70 10.94
C GLU A 56 15.10 25.85 9.89
N SER A 57 14.90 26.66 8.85
CA SER A 57 15.91 26.89 7.80
C SER A 57 17.11 27.76 8.22
N LEU A 58 17.07 28.34 9.42
CA LEU A 58 18.15 29.18 9.96
C LEU A 58 19.10 28.43 10.89
N GLN A 59 18.76 27.20 11.34
CA GLN A 59 19.65 26.38 12.17
C GLN A 59 20.64 25.52 11.38
N ASP A 60 20.43 25.32 10.07
CA ASP A 60 21.31 24.48 9.22
C ASP A 60 22.11 25.25 8.14
N LYS A 61 22.36 26.55 8.34
CA LYS A 61 23.18 27.35 7.42
C LYS A 61 24.57 27.64 7.97
N LYS A 62 25.43 26.62 7.94
CA LYS A 62 26.89 26.86 7.87
C LYS A 62 27.69 25.94 6.94
N ILE A 63 27.10 24.96 6.24
CA ILE A 63 27.87 24.06 5.34
C ILE A 63 27.19 23.78 3.98
N THR A 64 26.42 24.71 3.40
CA THR A 64 25.98 24.48 2.00
C THR A 64 25.64 25.78 1.27
N ALA A 65 26.65 26.46 0.72
CA ALA A 65 26.45 27.72 -0.02
C ALA A 65 27.02 27.70 -1.45
N GLN A 66 27.34 26.53 -2.02
CA GLN A 66 27.83 26.44 -3.41
C GLN A 66 27.08 25.47 -4.34
N PHE A 67 26.04 24.77 -3.87
CA PHE A 67 25.34 23.76 -4.69
C PHE A 67 23.93 24.14 -5.19
N GLU A 68 23.25 25.14 -4.62
CA GLU A 68 21.82 25.37 -4.93
C GLU A 68 21.54 26.28 -6.14
N LYS A 69 22.52 27.02 -6.67
CA LYS A 69 22.28 27.88 -7.85
C LYS A 69 22.27 27.15 -9.20
N SER A 70 22.66 25.87 -9.26
CA SER A 70 22.63 25.06 -10.49
C SER A 70 21.36 24.22 -10.63
N GLN A 71 20.73 23.79 -9.53
CA GLN A 71 19.57 22.90 -9.56
C GLN A 71 18.25 23.58 -9.96
N ASP A 72 18.03 24.85 -9.60
CA ASP A 72 16.79 25.55 -9.98
C ASP A 72 16.74 25.92 -11.47
N ALA A 73 17.90 26.17 -12.08
CA ALA A 73 18.01 26.42 -13.52
C ALA A 73 17.81 25.15 -14.36
N GLU A 74 18.21 23.98 -13.85
CA GLU A 74 17.95 22.69 -14.50
C GLU A 74 16.50 22.22 -14.30
N SER A 75 15.94 22.40 -13.11
CA SER A 75 14.55 22.04 -12.80
C SER A 75 13.54 22.84 -13.63
N SER A 76 13.81 24.14 -13.83
CA SER A 76 13.01 24.99 -14.73
C SER A 76 13.11 24.56 -16.20
N LYS A 77 14.32 24.23 -16.68
CA LYS A 77 14.53 23.70 -18.05
C LYS A 77 13.90 22.32 -18.27
N ILE A 78 13.85 21.49 -17.24
CA ILE A 78 13.21 20.17 -17.29
C ILE A 78 11.69 20.32 -17.36
N ASN A 79 11.09 21.20 -16.55
CA ASN A 79 9.66 21.46 -16.60
C ASN A 79 9.21 22.10 -17.93
N GLU A 80 10.00 23.02 -18.49
CA GLU A 80 9.71 23.63 -19.80
C GLU A 80 9.78 22.60 -20.94
N LYS A 81 10.75 21.67 -20.88
CA LYS A 81 10.86 20.55 -21.82
C LYS A 81 9.69 19.58 -21.67
N LEU A 82 9.25 19.30 -20.44
CA LEU A 82 8.12 18.41 -20.18
C LEU A 82 6.80 18.97 -20.72
N ILE A 83 6.58 20.28 -20.60
CA ILE A 83 5.41 20.97 -21.15
C ILE A 83 5.44 20.96 -22.68
N LYS A 84 6.61 21.19 -23.31
CA LYS A 84 6.77 21.10 -24.77
C LYS A 84 6.53 19.68 -25.29
N VAL A 85 7.00 18.65 -24.59
CA VAL A 85 6.76 17.24 -24.95
C VAL A 85 5.28 16.88 -24.85
N LYS A 86 4.58 17.30 -23.78
CA LYS A 86 3.13 17.07 -23.63
C LYS A 86 2.33 17.74 -24.74
N LYS A 87 2.70 18.97 -25.12
CA LYS A 87 2.03 19.71 -26.20
C LYS A 87 2.23 19.06 -27.57
N ILE A 88 3.47 18.65 -27.89
CA ILE A 88 3.78 17.94 -29.14
C ILE A 88 3.05 16.59 -29.20
N SER A 89 2.99 15.86 -28.08
CA SER A 89 2.26 14.58 -27.99
C SER A 89 0.75 14.77 -28.22
N GLN A 90 0.15 15.82 -27.66
CA GLN A 90 -1.25 16.14 -27.86
C GLN A 90 -1.55 16.56 -29.31
N GLU A 91 -0.73 17.44 -29.90
CA GLU A 91 -0.86 17.87 -31.29
C GLU A 91 -0.70 16.69 -32.27
N GLN A 92 0.19 15.74 -31.99
CA GLN A 92 0.33 14.51 -32.78
C GLN A 92 -0.90 13.60 -32.67
N ARG A 93 -1.50 13.48 -31.47
CA ARG A 93 -2.71 12.69 -31.27
C ARG A 93 -3.90 13.29 -32.02
N GLU A 94 -4.01 14.61 -32.01
CA GLU A 94 -5.04 15.35 -32.76
C GLU A 94 -4.83 15.26 -34.27
N GLN A 95 -3.58 15.36 -34.76
CA GLN A 95 -3.26 15.15 -36.18
C GLN A 95 -3.55 13.72 -36.65
N GLN A 96 -3.24 12.71 -35.82
CA GLN A 96 -3.56 11.31 -36.13
C GLN A 96 -5.08 11.10 -36.21
N LEU A 97 -5.84 11.60 -35.23
CA LEU A 97 -7.31 11.51 -35.25
C LEU A 97 -7.92 12.22 -36.46
N LEU A 98 -7.37 13.37 -36.86
CA LEU A 98 -7.79 14.08 -38.08
C LEU A 98 -7.49 13.28 -39.34
N GLN A 99 -6.30 12.66 -39.44
CA GLN A 99 -5.94 11.79 -40.56
C GLN A 99 -6.81 10.53 -40.64
N TYR A 100 -7.17 9.93 -39.49
CA TYR A 100 -8.10 8.80 -39.42
C TYR A 100 -9.50 9.21 -39.87
N SER A 101 -10.02 10.33 -39.38
CA SER A 101 -11.33 10.87 -39.80
C SER A 101 -11.36 11.19 -41.29
N GLN A 102 -10.29 11.77 -41.85
CA GLN A 102 -10.20 12.06 -43.28
C GLN A 102 -10.15 10.78 -44.12
N LYS A 103 -9.42 9.75 -43.67
CA LYS A 103 -9.39 8.44 -44.33
C LYS A 103 -10.75 7.76 -44.30
N GLU A 104 -11.47 7.79 -43.18
CA GLU A 104 -12.81 7.21 -43.07
C GLU A 104 -13.79 7.89 -44.02
N GLN A 105 -13.80 9.23 -44.05
CA GLN A 105 -14.63 9.98 -44.99
C GLN A 105 -14.28 9.66 -46.45
N LEU A 106 -12.99 9.48 -46.79
CA LEU A 106 -12.55 9.14 -48.14
C LEU A 106 -12.93 7.71 -48.54
N ILE A 107 -12.85 6.76 -47.62
CA ILE A 107 -13.30 5.38 -47.80
C ILE A 107 -14.82 5.33 -47.97
N GLU A 108 -15.57 6.10 -47.19
CA GLU A 108 -17.03 6.12 -47.25
C GLU A 108 -17.54 6.84 -48.51
N THR A 109 -16.88 7.92 -48.94
CA THR A 109 -17.17 8.61 -50.21
C THR A 109 -16.87 7.72 -51.40
N ARG A 110 -15.75 6.97 -51.37
CA ARG A 110 -15.42 5.99 -52.40
C ARG A 110 -16.38 4.79 -52.40
N ARG A 111 -16.77 4.27 -51.24
CA ARG A 111 -17.80 3.21 -51.14
C ARG A 111 -19.13 3.62 -51.79
N LYS A 112 -19.50 4.90 -51.70
CA LYS A 112 -20.71 5.45 -52.33
C LYS A 112 -20.56 5.73 -53.83
N GLN A 113 -19.33 5.79 -54.36
CA GLN A 113 -19.02 6.11 -55.76
C GLN A 113 -18.66 4.88 -56.63
N ILE A 114 -18.40 3.70 -56.04
CA ILE A 114 -18.07 2.49 -56.79
C ILE A 114 -19.33 2.00 -57.53
N SER A 115 -19.48 2.41 -58.79
CA SER A 115 -20.53 1.94 -59.70
C SER A 115 -19.98 1.20 -60.92
N SER A 116 -18.66 0.98 -61.01
CA SER A 116 -18.02 0.32 -62.15
C SER A 116 -17.03 -0.78 -61.75
N GLU A 117 -17.00 -1.86 -62.54
CA GLU A 117 -16.20 -3.07 -62.29
C GLU A 117 -14.68 -2.83 -62.23
N ARG A 118 -14.21 -1.72 -62.82
CA ARG A 118 -12.79 -1.32 -62.82
C ARG A 118 -12.32 -0.85 -61.45
N GLU A 119 -13.21 -0.27 -60.65
CA GLU A 119 -12.89 0.23 -59.30
C GLU A 119 -12.92 -0.89 -58.26
N PHE A 120 -13.75 -1.92 -58.46
CA PHE A 120 -13.76 -3.10 -57.62
C PHE A 120 -12.46 -3.92 -57.73
N ARG A 121 -11.87 -4.02 -58.94
CA ARG A 121 -10.56 -4.67 -59.13
C ARG A 121 -9.41 -3.89 -58.48
N ALA A 122 -9.50 -2.57 -58.42
CA ALA A 122 -8.53 -1.75 -57.69
C ALA A 122 -8.63 -1.96 -56.17
N TYR A 123 -9.85 -2.07 -55.64
CA TYR A 123 -10.10 -2.38 -54.24
C TYR A 123 -9.59 -3.78 -53.84
N GLN A 124 -9.81 -4.80 -54.67
CA GLN A 124 -9.27 -6.15 -54.41
C GLN A 124 -7.73 -6.19 -54.40
N LYS A 125 -7.08 -5.39 -55.25
CA LYS A 125 -5.62 -5.24 -55.24
C LYS A 125 -5.12 -4.58 -53.95
N GLU A 126 -5.84 -3.57 -53.46
CA GLU A 126 -5.53 -2.89 -52.20
C GLU A 126 -5.67 -3.83 -50.99
N VAL A 127 -6.69 -4.71 -50.98
CA VAL A 127 -6.86 -5.75 -49.95
C VAL A 127 -5.71 -6.77 -49.97
N LEU A 128 -5.25 -7.18 -51.15
CA LEU A 128 -4.09 -8.07 -51.31
C LEU A 128 -2.79 -7.41 -50.85
N ASP A 129 -2.62 -6.12 -51.11
CA ASP A 129 -1.46 -5.35 -50.65
C ASP A 129 -1.50 -5.15 -49.12
N THR A 130 -2.68 -5.01 -48.50
CA THR A 130 -2.81 -5.01 -47.04
C THR A 130 -2.46 -6.36 -46.41
N SER A 131 -2.83 -7.48 -47.04
CA SER A 131 -2.47 -8.82 -46.55
C SER A 131 -0.95 -9.07 -46.62
N ARG A 132 -0.28 -8.59 -47.68
CA ARG A 132 1.19 -8.61 -47.76
C ARG A 132 1.86 -7.76 -46.67
N MET A 133 1.28 -6.61 -46.35
CA MET A 133 1.74 -5.74 -45.26
C MET A 133 1.63 -6.42 -43.88
N GLU A 134 0.54 -7.16 -43.62
CA GLU A 134 0.40 -7.94 -42.40
C GLU A 134 1.46 -9.04 -42.27
N GLN A 135 1.81 -9.69 -43.38
CA GLN A 135 2.87 -10.71 -43.38
C GLN A 135 4.26 -10.12 -43.12
N VAL A 136 4.55 -8.92 -43.64
CA VAL A 136 5.76 -8.17 -43.29
C VAL A 136 5.77 -7.82 -41.80
N TYR A 137 4.61 -7.48 -41.22
CA TYR A 137 4.49 -7.19 -39.79
C TYR A 137 4.77 -8.43 -38.93
N ARG A 138 4.23 -9.61 -39.30
CA ARG A 138 4.53 -10.88 -38.62
C ARG A 138 6.01 -11.23 -38.66
N ASN A 139 6.66 -11.06 -39.82
CA ASN A 139 8.10 -11.28 -39.96
C ASN A 139 8.92 -10.30 -39.10
N ARG A 140 8.48 -9.04 -38.99
CA ARG A 140 9.13 -8.04 -38.12
C ARG A 140 9.02 -8.40 -36.64
N VAL A 141 7.88 -8.90 -36.19
CA VAL A 141 7.69 -9.39 -34.81
C VAL A 141 8.61 -10.58 -34.53
N GLN A 142 8.75 -11.51 -35.47
CA GLN A 142 9.65 -12.66 -35.33
C GLN A 142 11.12 -12.25 -35.26
N ILE A 143 11.55 -11.26 -36.05
CA ILE A 143 12.91 -10.70 -35.98
C ILE A 143 13.15 -10.03 -34.61
N GLN A 144 12.18 -9.27 -34.10
CA GLN A 144 12.31 -8.64 -32.78
C GLN A 144 12.41 -9.66 -31.64
N LYS A 145 11.69 -10.79 -31.73
CA LYS A 145 11.81 -11.89 -30.78
C LYS A 145 13.22 -12.48 -30.78
N MET A 146 13.81 -12.70 -31.96
CA MET A 146 15.19 -13.19 -32.07
C MET A 146 16.23 -12.18 -31.52
N GLU A 147 15.99 -10.88 -31.64
CA GLU A 147 16.85 -9.86 -31.04
C GLU A 147 16.75 -9.84 -29.51
N GLN A 148 15.54 -9.98 -28.96
CA GLN A 148 15.33 -10.10 -27.51
C GLN A 148 16.04 -11.34 -26.94
N ASP A 149 15.92 -12.49 -27.61
CA ASP A 149 16.63 -13.70 -27.22
C ASP A 149 18.16 -13.51 -27.23
N LYS A 150 18.69 -12.77 -28.21
CA LYS A 150 20.13 -12.42 -28.25
C LYS A 150 20.53 -11.52 -27.09
N ILE A 151 19.72 -10.53 -26.73
CA ILE A 151 19.98 -9.64 -25.59
C ILE A 151 19.93 -10.43 -24.28
N GLN A 152 18.95 -11.30 -24.11
CA GLN A 152 18.80 -12.14 -22.92
C GLN A 152 19.98 -13.11 -22.76
N LYS A 153 20.46 -13.71 -23.85
CA LYS A 153 21.71 -14.51 -23.84
C LYS A 153 22.94 -13.69 -23.44
N ARG A 154 23.04 -12.43 -23.87
CA ARG A 154 24.13 -11.52 -23.43
C ARG A 154 24.03 -11.17 -21.95
N LYS A 155 22.81 -10.94 -21.44
CA LYS A 155 22.55 -10.67 -20.02
C LYS A 155 22.94 -11.86 -19.15
N MET A 156 22.47 -13.06 -19.47
CA MET A 156 22.88 -14.29 -18.76
C MET A 156 24.40 -14.51 -18.78
N SER A 157 25.06 -14.20 -19.91
CA SER A 157 26.53 -14.26 -20.01
C SER A 157 27.23 -13.24 -19.10
N TYR A 158 26.66 -12.04 -18.95
CA TYR A 158 27.18 -11.01 -18.06
C TYR A 158 26.98 -11.39 -16.59
N ASP A 159 25.79 -11.86 -16.23
CA ASP A 159 25.45 -12.29 -14.87
C ASP A 159 26.32 -13.47 -14.42
N ALA A 160 26.57 -14.44 -15.31
CA ALA A 160 27.51 -15.54 -15.05
C ALA A 160 28.95 -15.05 -14.80
N LYS A 161 29.40 -14.01 -15.51
CA LYS A 161 30.72 -13.39 -15.27
C LYS A 161 30.75 -12.65 -13.93
N LEU A 162 29.67 -11.96 -13.56
CA LEU A 162 29.55 -11.24 -12.30
C LEU A 162 29.55 -12.20 -11.12
N GLN A 163 28.79 -13.29 -11.20
CA GLN A 163 28.73 -14.34 -10.19
C GLN A 163 30.10 -15.00 -10.00
N LYS A 164 30.82 -15.28 -11.10
CA LYS A 164 32.21 -15.77 -11.05
C LYS A 164 33.16 -14.79 -10.35
N LEU A 165 32.96 -13.49 -10.52
CA LEU A 165 33.78 -12.44 -9.91
C LEU A 165 33.48 -12.27 -8.41
N LEU A 166 32.22 -12.46 -8.00
CA LEU A 166 31.81 -12.47 -6.60
C LEU A 166 32.39 -13.70 -5.86
N LEU A 167 32.30 -14.89 -6.46
CA LEU A 167 32.94 -16.10 -5.93
C LEU A 167 34.45 -15.92 -5.78
N TYR A 168 35.09 -15.24 -6.74
CA TYR A 168 36.52 -14.91 -6.66
C TYR A 168 36.83 -13.95 -5.50
N ARG A 169 35.98 -12.96 -5.21
CA ARG A 169 36.13 -12.08 -4.03
C ARG A 169 35.92 -12.82 -2.71
N GLN A 170 34.91 -13.69 -2.62
CA GLN A 170 34.69 -14.52 -1.43
C GLN A 170 35.89 -15.44 -1.16
N ALA A 171 36.45 -16.07 -2.19
CA ALA A 171 37.66 -16.90 -2.07
C ALA A 171 38.91 -16.08 -1.66
N GLN A 172 38.96 -14.78 -1.98
CA GLN A 172 40.04 -13.88 -1.55
C GLN A 172 39.95 -13.45 -0.08
N GLN A 173 38.76 -13.54 0.52
CA GLN A 173 38.53 -13.16 1.93
C GLN A 173 38.83 -14.31 2.91
N SER A 174 38.83 -15.57 2.45
CA SER A 174 39.02 -16.75 3.30
C SER A 174 40.46 -17.27 3.43
N THR A 175 41.46 -16.62 2.81
CA THR A 175 42.86 -17.12 2.82
C THR A 175 43.84 -16.20 3.57
N PRO A 176 44.59 -16.71 4.57
CA PRO A 176 45.49 -15.92 5.41
C PRO A 176 46.71 -15.36 4.65
N ARG A 177 47.14 -14.14 5.00
CA ARG A 177 48.04 -13.28 4.20
C ARG A 177 49.46 -13.79 3.95
N LYS A 178 49.96 -14.83 4.63
CA LYS A 178 51.38 -15.23 4.57
C LYS A 178 51.75 -16.25 3.49
N THR A 179 50.78 -16.92 2.85
CA THR A 179 51.02 -17.82 1.69
C THR A 179 50.84 -17.13 0.33
N ARG A 180 50.37 -15.88 0.32
CA ARG A 180 49.90 -15.17 -0.87
C ARG A 180 50.95 -14.97 -1.96
N PHE A 181 52.22 -14.77 -1.63
CA PHE A 181 53.24 -14.48 -2.65
C PHE A 181 53.66 -15.72 -3.44
N HIS A 182 53.94 -16.83 -2.76
CA HIS A 182 54.34 -18.08 -3.42
C HIS A 182 53.18 -18.73 -4.18
N GLU A 183 51.96 -18.65 -3.67
CA GLU A 183 50.78 -19.12 -4.41
C GLU A 183 50.48 -18.27 -5.65
N THR A 184 50.69 -16.95 -5.58
CA THR A 184 50.47 -16.07 -6.74
C THR A 184 51.54 -16.32 -7.81
N MET A 185 52.79 -16.55 -7.42
CA MET A 185 53.86 -16.93 -8.35
C MET A 185 53.63 -18.30 -9.00
N ALA A 186 53.22 -19.30 -8.21
CA ALA A 186 52.89 -20.63 -8.72
C ALA A 186 51.68 -20.61 -9.67
N ARG A 187 50.63 -19.84 -9.35
CA ARG A 187 49.46 -19.66 -10.22
C ARG A 187 49.80 -18.87 -11.49
N TYR A 188 50.69 -17.90 -11.41
CA TYR A 188 51.17 -17.17 -12.59
C TYR A 188 51.97 -18.08 -13.52
N GLN A 189 52.92 -18.87 -12.99
CA GLN A 189 53.66 -19.86 -13.76
C GLN A 189 52.73 -20.89 -14.41
N LYS A 190 51.77 -21.43 -13.66
CA LYS A 190 50.76 -22.36 -14.20
C LYS A 190 49.91 -21.73 -15.30
N SER A 191 49.45 -20.48 -15.12
CA SER A 191 48.70 -19.77 -16.16
C SER A 191 49.52 -19.49 -17.43
N VAL A 192 50.83 -19.31 -17.31
CA VAL A 192 51.73 -19.13 -18.46
C VAL A 192 51.92 -20.46 -19.19
N GLU A 193 52.05 -21.56 -18.46
CA GLU A 193 52.15 -22.91 -19.04
C GLU A 193 50.84 -23.33 -19.73
N ASP A 194 49.70 -23.09 -19.12
CA ASP A 194 48.38 -23.39 -19.71
C ASP A 194 48.14 -22.61 -21.01
N ARG A 195 48.61 -21.36 -21.10
CA ARG A 195 48.57 -20.58 -22.35
C ARG A 195 49.49 -21.15 -23.41
N LYS A 196 50.71 -21.57 -23.06
CA LYS A 196 51.62 -22.23 -24.00
C LYS A 196 51.00 -23.51 -24.54
N LEU A 197 50.34 -24.30 -23.70
CA LEU A 197 49.62 -25.53 -24.09
C LEU A 197 48.44 -25.23 -25.02
N GLN A 198 47.62 -24.22 -24.70
CA GLN A 198 46.53 -23.81 -25.58
C GLN A 198 47.00 -23.29 -26.94
N ASP A 199 48.09 -22.52 -26.97
CA ASP A 199 48.65 -21.99 -28.20
C ASP A 199 49.31 -23.11 -29.04
N GLN A 200 49.97 -24.08 -28.40
CA GLN A 200 50.44 -25.30 -29.08
C GLN A 200 49.28 -26.12 -29.65
N GLU A 201 48.17 -26.26 -28.92
CA GLU A 201 46.99 -26.98 -29.40
C GLU A 201 46.30 -26.24 -30.56
N ARG A 202 46.26 -24.91 -30.52
CA ARG A 202 45.79 -24.08 -31.65
C ARG A 202 46.68 -24.23 -32.87
N LEU A 203 48.00 -24.21 -32.70
CA LEU A 203 48.95 -24.45 -33.77
C LEU A 203 48.79 -25.86 -34.35
N ARG A 204 48.57 -26.87 -33.52
CA ARG A 204 48.28 -28.25 -33.95
C ARG A 204 46.99 -28.34 -34.75
N LYS A 205 45.90 -27.71 -34.28
CA LYS A 205 44.61 -27.66 -35.00
C LYS A 205 44.71 -26.90 -36.32
N LEU A 206 45.53 -25.85 -36.37
CA LEU A 206 45.81 -25.12 -37.61
C LEU A 206 46.63 -25.97 -38.57
N GLN A 207 47.66 -26.69 -38.11
CA GLN A 207 48.41 -27.64 -38.92
C GLN A 207 47.54 -28.80 -39.43
N GLU A 208 46.71 -29.40 -38.57
CA GLU A 208 45.74 -30.43 -38.96
C GLU A 208 44.72 -29.89 -39.99
N SER A 209 44.30 -28.63 -39.86
CA SER A 209 43.40 -27.99 -40.82
C SER A 209 44.10 -27.69 -42.15
N LEU A 210 45.38 -27.33 -42.11
CA LEU A 210 46.20 -27.05 -43.29
C LEU A 210 46.58 -28.33 -44.03
N GLU A 211 46.86 -29.43 -43.32
CA GLU A 211 47.05 -30.78 -43.89
C GLU A 211 45.74 -31.32 -44.47
N LYS A 212 44.59 -31.11 -43.79
CA LYS A 212 43.28 -31.45 -44.34
C LYS A 212 42.94 -30.65 -45.59
N ALA A 213 43.35 -29.38 -45.66
CA ALA A 213 43.19 -28.53 -46.82
C ALA A 213 44.13 -28.92 -47.99
N ASN A 214 45.34 -29.41 -47.69
CA ASN A 214 46.34 -29.81 -48.69
C ASN A 214 46.24 -31.28 -49.16
N SER A 215 45.45 -32.13 -48.50
CA SER A 215 45.19 -33.48 -49.00
C SER A 215 44.21 -33.44 -50.20
N LYS A 216 44.56 -34.15 -51.28
CA LYS A 216 43.91 -34.19 -52.61
C LYS A 216 42.43 -34.66 -52.67
N LYS A 217 41.64 -34.51 -51.59
CA LYS A 217 40.20 -34.86 -51.55
C LYS A 217 39.24 -33.66 -51.47
N SER A 218 39.72 -32.42 -51.51
CA SER A 218 38.86 -31.22 -51.49
C SER A 218 38.22 -30.86 -52.85
N SER A 219 38.70 -31.42 -53.98
CA SER A 219 38.07 -31.24 -55.29
C SER A 219 36.70 -31.93 -55.39
N ASN A 220 36.60 -33.18 -54.92
CA ASN A 220 35.35 -33.96 -55.02
C ASN A 220 34.22 -33.44 -54.11
N ILE A 221 34.52 -32.88 -52.94
CA ILE A 221 33.49 -32.40 -52.01
C ILE A 221 32.87 -31.08 -52.48
N ILE A 222 33.66 -30.23 -53.13
CA ILE A 222 33.16 -28.99 -53.74
C ILE A 222 32.29 -29.33 -54.96
N GLU A 223 32.67 -30.35 -55.73
CA GLU A 223 31.88 -30.78 -56.91
C GLU A 223 30.57 -31.49 -56.52
N ILE A 224 30.57 -32.28 -55.44
CA ILE A 224 29.35 -32.90 -54.89
C ILE A 224 28.41 -31.85 -54.31
N LYS A 225 28.92 -30.86 -53.56
CA LYS A 225 28.09 -29.76 -53.06
C LYS A 225 27.57 -28.88 -54.19
N ARG A 226 28.35 -28.66 -55.25
CA ARG A 226 27.91 -27.92 -56.43
C ARG A 226 26.84 -28.67 -57.22
N LYS A 227 26.93 -30.00 -57.37
CA LYS A 227 25.89 -30.83 -57.99
C LYS A 227 24.61 -30.86 -57.16
N SER A 228 24.71 -31.00 -55.84
CA SER A 228 23.56 -30.98 -54.93
C SER A 228 22.82 -29.63 -54.96
N LEU A 229 23.55 -28.51 -54.97
CA LEU A 229 22.95 -27.17 -55.14
C LEU A 229 22.33 -26.98 -56.53
N LEU A 230 22.94 -27.54 -57.58
CA LEU A 230 22.38 -27.49 -58.94
C LEU A 230 21.09 -28.30 -59.07
N GLU A 231 20.99 -29.44 -58.39
CA GLU A 231 19.76 -30.26 -58.34
C GLU A 231 18.66 -29.59 -57.52
N GLN A 232 19.01 -28.94 -56.40
CA GLN A 232 18.05 -28.12 -55.64
C GLN A 232 17.50 -26.96 -56.47
N LEU A 233 18.37 -26.24 -57.19
CA LEU A 233 17.94 -25.15 -58.07
C LEU A 233 17.08 -25.66 -59.24
N LYS A 234 17.38 -26.83 -59.81
CA LYS A 234 16.55 -27.45 -60.85
C LYS A 234 15.18 -27.89 -60.32
N MET A 235 15.11 -28.37 -59.08
CA MET A 235 13.86 -28.72 -58.42
C MET A 235 13.02 -27.47 -58.11
N GLU A 236 13.65 -26.39 -57.64
CA GLU A 236 12.97 -25.11 -57.43
C GLU A 236 12.49 -24.48 -58.74
N ASP A 237 13.29 -24.49 -59.80
CA ASP A 237 12.85 -24.04 -61.13
C ASP A 237 11.72 -24.92 -61.69
N ALA A 238 11.73 -26.23 -61.44
CA ALA A 238 10.65 -27.13 -61.83
C ALA A 238 9.36 -26.84 -61.05
N LEU A 239 9.45 -26.57 -59.74
CA LEU A 239 8.32 -26.18 -58.89
C LEU A 239 7.77 -24.81 -59.31
N PHE A 240 8.64 -23.83 -59.54
CA PHE A 240 8.27 -22.51 -60.02
C PHE A 240 7.58 -22.57 -61.39
N ASN A 241 8.08 -23.39 -62.32
CA ASN A 241 7.44 -23.60 -63.61
C ASN A 241 6.11 -24.38 -63.50
N ARG A 242 5.99 -25.32 -62.56
CA ARG A 242 4.74 -26.04 -62.27
C ARG A 242 3.68 -25.12 -61.69
N GLU A 243 4.05 -24.23 -60.77
CA GLU A 243 3.17 -23.17 -60.25
C GLU A 243 2.76 -22.21 -61.34
N ARG A 244 3.68 -21.80 -62.21
CA ARG A 244 3.36 -20.93 -63.36
C ARG A 244 2.41 -21.59 -64.35
N GLN A 245 2.57 -22.89 -64.60
CA GLN A 245 1.63 -23.68 -65.41
C GLN A 245 0.27 -23.87 -64.72
N GLN A 246 0.23 -24.03 -63.40
CA GLN A 246 -1.02 -24.09 -62.62
C GLN A 246 -1.74 -22.73 -62.64
N HIS A 247 -1.01 -21.63 -62.49
CA HIS A 247 -1.56 -20.27 -62.62
C HIS A 247 -2.08 -19.99 -64.04
N ALA A 248 -1.39 -20.48 -65.07
CA ALA A 248 -1.86 -20.39 -66.45
C ALA A 248 -3.11 -21.27 -66.69
N LYS A 249 -3.19 -22.45 -66.08
CA LYS A 249 -4.39 -23.32 -66.11
C LYS A 249 -5.57 -22.69 -65.36
N GLN A 250 -5.35 -22.10 -64.19
CA GLN A 250 -6.37 -21.37 -63.43
C GLN A 250 -6.85 -20.11 -64.16
N SER A 251 -5.94 -19.38 -64.81
CA SER A 251 -6.31 -18.22 -65.63
C SER A 251 -7.16 -18.61 -66.84
N ARG A 252 -6.85 -19.74 -67.50
CA ARG A 252 -7.69 -20.30 -68.58
C ARG A 252 -9.03 -20.89 -68.09
N LEU A 253 -9.10 -21.33 -66.83
CA LEU A 253 -10.34 -21.79 -66.19
C LEU A 253 -11.26 -20.62 -65.83
N LEU A 254 -10.68 -19.49 -65.40
CA LEU A 254 -11.37 -18.22 -65.19
C LEU A 254 -11.89 -17.61 -66.50
N GLU A 255 -11.13 -17.70 -67.59
CA GLU A 255 -11.56 -17.29 -68.94
C GLU A 255 -12.71 -18.15 -69.47
N LYS A 256 -12.73 -19.46 -69.15
CA LYS A 256 -13.83 -20.37 -69.52
C LYS A 256 -15.09 -20.20 -68.64
N LEU A 257 -14.95 -19.67 -67.43
CA LEU A 257 -16.08 -19.35 -66.54
C LEU A 257 -16.74 -18.02 -66.90
N GLN A 258 -16.01 -17.11 -67.57
CA GLN A 258 -16.54 -15.86 -68.11
C GLN A 258 -17.47 -16.03 -69.33
N VAL A 259 -17.50 -17.22 -69.96
CA VAL A 259 -18.39 -17.52 -71.10
C VAL A 259 -19.68 -18.25 -70.67
N ARG A 260 -19.85 -18.57 -69.37
CA ARG A 260 -20.95 -19.44 -68.90
C ARG A 260 -21.90 -18.84 -67.86
N THR A 261 -21.86 -17.53 -67.63
CA THR A 261 -22.71 -16.84 -66.65
C THR A 261 -23.59 -15.73 -67.25
N GLU A 262 -23.75 -15.70 -68.58
CA GLU A 262 -24.87 -15.03 -69.26
C GLU A 262 -26.06 -15.99 -69.45
N SER A 263 -26.63 -16.47 -68.36
CA SER A 263 -28.00 -17.02 -68.34
C SER A 263 -28.30 -17.49 -66.92
N VAL A 264 -29.15 -16.75 -66.18
CA VAL A 264 -30.22 -17.24 -65.29
C VAL A 264 -30.78 -16.08 -64.46
N ARG A 265 -31.98 -15.65 -64.89
CA ARG A 265 -33.19 -15.26 -64.13
C ARG A 265 -33.21 -14.04 -63.19
N LEU A 266 -33.88 -12.99 -63.70
CA LEU A 266 -35.15 -12.42 -63.19
C LEU A 266 -35.81 -13.12 -61.98
N ASN A 267 -36.06 -12.38 -60.88
CA ASN A 267 -37.41 -11.89 -60.47
C ASN A 267 -37.46 -11.44 -58.99
N GLN A 268 -38.39 -10.51 -58.73
CA GLN A 268 -38.99 -10.07 -57.45
C GLN A 268 -38.17 -9.15 -56.53
N SER A 269 -38.74 -8.20 -55.77
CA SER A 269 -39.85 -7.24 -55.90
C SER A 269 -39.91 -6.52 -54.52
N GLU A 270 -39.99 -5.19 -54.55
CA GLU A 270 -40.47 -4.23 -53.55
C GLU A 270 -40.73 -4.66 -52.09
N LEU A 271 -40.28 -3.84 -51.11
CA LEU A 271 -41.14 -3.34 -50.03
C LEU A 271 -40.58 -2.08 -49.35
N LYS A 272 -41.52 -1.21 -48.96
CA LYS A 272 -41.39 0.21 -48.62
C LYS A 272 -41.08 0.47 -47.14
N LYS A 273 -40.43 1.62 -46.92
CA LYS A 273 -40.19 2.39 -45.68
C LYS A 273 -41.39 2.42 -44.71
N LYS A 274 -41.12 2.42 -43.40
CA LYS A 274 -41.75 3.33 -42.41
C LYS A 274 -40.78 3.74 -41.30
N ALA A 275 -40.89 5.02 -40.93
CA ALA A 275 -40.16 5.76 -39.88
C ALA A 275 -40.97 5.79 -38.57
N TYR A 276 -40.34 5.89 -37.39
CA TYR A 276 -40.21 7.08 -36.49
C TYR A 276 -40.01 6.55 -35.03
N PRO A 277 -39.81 7.37 -33.97
CA PRO A 277 -39.15 8.69 -33.84
C PRO A 277 -38.08 8.72 -32.71
N PHE A 278 -37.15 9.67 -32.82
CA PHE A 278 -36.31 10.16 -31.72
C PHE A 278 -37.06 11.21 -30.87
N PRO A 279 -36.74 11.38 -29.58
CA PRO A 279 -36.95 12.63 -28.85
C PRO A 279 -35.70 13.54 -28.91
N LYS A 280 -35.95 14.77 -29.37
CA LYS A 280 -35.19 16.03 -29.21
C LYS A 280 -35.48 16.61 -27.82
N PHE A 281 -34.75 17.51 -27.13
CA PHE A 281 -33.51 18.28 -27.24
C PHE A 281 -33.30 18.91 -25.84
N LEU A 282 -32.06 19.20 -25.43
CA LEU A 282 -31.74 20.46 -24.73
C LEU A 282 -30.47 21.05 -25.34
N CYS A 283 -30.51 22.37 -25.56
CA CYS A 283 -29.70 23.14 -26.50
C CYS A 283 -28.60 23.94 -25.78
N HIS A 284 -27.35 23.82 -26.22
CA HIS A 284 -26.23 24.70 -25.82
C HIS A 284 -26.06 25.85 -26.84
N LYS A 285 -26.74 26.98 -26.61
CA LYS A 285 -26.57 28.21 -27.42
C LYS A 285 -25.65 29.26 -26.78
N ASP A 286 -25.29 29.12 -25.50
CA ASP A 286 -24.48 30.15 -24.81
C ASP A 286 -22.96 29.92 -24.83
N GLN A 287 -22.49 28.73 -25.25
CA GLN A 287 -21.06 28.43 -25.34
C GLN A 287 -20.38 29.07 -26.57
N ARG A 288 -21.14 29.31 -27.65
CA ARG A 288 -20.59 29.81 -28.92
C ARG A 288 -20.28 31.31 -28.90
N LYS A 289 -20.99 32.08 -28.09
CA LYS A 289 -20.77 33.54 -27.97
C LYS A 289 -19.50 33.86 -27.19
N LYS A 290 -19.14 33.06 -26.17
CA LYS A 290 -17.92 33.24 -25.38
C LYS A 290 -16.65 32.87 -26.15
N ASN A 291 -16.70 31.83 -26.98
CA ASN A 291 -15.54 31.42 -27.79
C ASN A 291 -15.27 32.37 -28.97
N SER A 292 -16.30 33.03 -29.51
CA SER A 292 -16.13 34.03 -30.59
C SER A 292 -15.39 35.29 -30.13
N ILE A 293 -15.58 35.71 -28.88
CA ILE A 293 -14.96 36.93 -28.34
C ILE A 293 -13.47 36.70 -28.05
N LEU A 294 -13.12 35.53 -27.50
CA LEU A 294 -11.74 35.11 -27.26
C LEU A 294 -10.91 35.00 -28.55
N ILE A 295 -11.51 34.51 -29.64
CA ILE A 295 -10.82 34.38 -30.93
C ILE A 295 -10.61 35.76 -31.59
N SER A 296 -11.53 36.71 -31.40
CA SER A 296 -11.36 38.08 -31.92
C SER A 296 -10.29 38.88 -31.19
N GLN A 297 -10.13 38.68 -29.87
CA GLN A 297 -9.10 39.36 -29.07
C GLN A 297 -7.69 38.82 -29.38
N PHE A 298 -7.58 37.52 -29.62
CA PHE A 298 -6.31 36.87 -29.97
C PHE A 298 -5.80 37.25 -31.37
N ALA A 299 -6.71 37.53 -32.32
CA ALA A 299 -6.35 38.00 -33.66
C ALA A 299 -5.78 39.42 -33.67
N THR A 300 -6.32 40.33 -32.83
CA THR A 300 -5.82 41.70 -32.69
C THR A 300 -4.46 41.80 -31.99
N GLU A 301 -4.11 40.87 -31.11
CA GLU A 301 -2.79 40.84 -30.46
C GLU A 301 -1.67 40.41 -31.43
N ILE A 302 -1.97 39.51 -32.38
CA ILE A 302 -0.99 39.00 -33.36
C ILE A 302 -0.64 40.05 -34.44
N GLU A 303 -1.58 40.91 -34.84
CA GLU A 303 -1.29 42.01 -35.77
C GLU A 303 -0.44 43.13 -35.15
N SER A 304 -0.44 43.27 -33.82
CA SER A 304 0.34 44.32 -33.15
C SER A 304 1.81 43.95 -32.85
N MET A 305 2.18 42.67 -32.94
CA MET A 305 3.51 42.17 -32.58
C MET A 305 4.48 41.93 -33.75
N THR A 306 4.06 42.11 -35.01
CA THR A 306 4.93 41.87 -36.19
C THR A 306 5.48 43.14 -36.87
N TRP A 307 5.42 44.30 -36.18
CA TRP A 307 6.03 45.54 -36.65
C TRP A 307 6.99 46.13 -35.61
N ARG A 308 8.19 45.55 -35.48
CA ARG A 308 9.41 46.24 -35.02
C ARG A 308 10.66 45.36 -35.20
N ARG A 309 11.63 45.92 -35.94
CA ARG A 309 13.06 45.59 -36.10
C ARG A 309 13.47 44.75 -37.32
N ASN A 310 14.09 45.52 -38.23
CA ASN A 310 15.23 45.21 -39.08
C ASN A 310 14.99 44.42 -40.38
N TYR A 311 14.74 45.16 -41.46
CA TYR A 311 15.65 45.15 -42.61
C TYR A 311 15.73 46.55 -43.23
N GLN A 312 16.80 47.27 -42.87
CA GLN A 312 17.35 48.39 -43.63
C GLN A 312 18.17 47.84 -44.80
N SER A 313 18.29 48.66 -45.86
CA SER A 313 19.09 48.46 -47.08
C SER A 313 18.44 47.63 -48.19
N CYS A 314 17.58 48.27 -48.98
CA CYS A 314 17.74 48.41 -50.44
C CYS A 314 16.44 48.97 -51.07
N ALA A 315 16.27 50.30 -51.05
CA ALA A 315 15.37 50.99 -52.00
C ALA A 315 15.59 52.51 -51.92
N ASN A 316 16.47 53.04 -52.76
CA ASN A 316 16.41 54.43 -53.18
C ASN A 316 17.00 54.52 -54.59
N LEU A 317 16.14 54.79 -55.57
CA LEU A 317 16.41 55.65 -56.73
C LEU A 317 15.11 55.87 -57.50
N LYS A 318 14.48 57.02 -57.23
CA LYS A 318 13.44 57.62 -58.07
C LYS A 318 14.10 58.13 -59.36
N THR A 319 13.63 57.66 -60.50
CA THR A 319 14.02 58.14 -61.83
C THR A 319 13.25 59.41 -62.20
N LYS A 320 14.01 60.49 -62.46
CA LYS A 320 13.57 61.64 -63.27
C LYS A 320 13.88 61.27 -64.73
N TYR A 321 12.85 61.11 -65.54
CA TYR A 321 12.96 60.77 -66.97
C TYR A 321 13.64 61.90 -67.75
N ASN A 322 14.78 61.60 -68.38
CA ASN A 322 15.46 62.48 -69.31
C ASN A 322 15.56 61.79 -70.67
N LYS A 323 15.32 62.53 -71.76
CA LYS A 323 15.11 62.07 -73.16
C LYS A 323 16.27 61.29 -73.81
N ASN A 324 17.32 60.92 -73.06
CA ASN A 324 18.44 60.09 -73.52
C ASN A 324 18.20 58.56 -73.42
N ASN A 325 17.05 58.11 -72.90
CA ASN A 325 16.79 56.67 -72.69
C ASN A 325 16.23 55.92 -73.90
N LEU A 326 15.88 56.58 -75.02
CA LEU A 326 15.46 55.85 -76.22
C LEU A 326 16.66 55.15 -76.90
N LEU A 327 17.85 55.75 -76.84
CA LEU A 327 19.09 55.12 -77.35
C LEU A 327 19.58 53.98 -76.45
N LYS A 328 19.39 54.10 -75.12
CA LYS A 328 19.67 53.01 -74.17
C LYS A 328 18.67 51.84 -74.29
N LEU A 329 17.41 52.09 -74.67
CA LEU A 329 16.45 51.00 -74.89
C LEU A 329 16.82 50.15 -76.13
N ILE A 330 17.32 50.79 -77.20
CA ILE A 330 17.76 50.08 -78.42
C ILE A 330 19.07 49.31 -78.16
N ILE A 331 19.98 49.87 -77.35
CA ILE A 331 21.20 49.17 -76.93
C ILE A 331 20.90 48.07 -75.90
N CYS A 332 19.93 48.24 -74.99
CA CYS A 332 19.51 47.18 -74.08
C CYS A 332 18.87 45.99 -74.80
N PHE A 333 18.14 46.20 -75.90
CA PHE A 333 17.59 45.08 -76.70
C PHE A 333 18.67 44.29 -77.44
N TYR A 334 19.76 44.91 -77.88
CA TYR A 334 20.88 44.19 -78.53
C TYR A 334 21.90 43.62 -77.54
N ILE A 335 22.05 44.23 -76.36
CA ILE A 335 22.91 43.71 -75.27
C ILE A 335 22.20 42.54 -74.56
N THR A 336 20.87 42.53 -74.42
CA THR A 336 20.17 41.39 -73.82
C THR A 336 20.31 40.11 -74.62
N ASP A 337 20.38 40.19 -75.94
CA ASP A 337 20.50 38.99 -76.78
C ASP A 337 21.90 38.39 -76.72
N MET A 338 22.95 39.23 -76.74
CA MET A 338 24.33 38.77 -76.54
C MET A 338 24.57 38.29 -75.10
N ASP A 339 24.07 38.99 -74.09
CA ASP A 339 24.16 38.57 -72.69
C ASP A 339 23.42 37.25 -72.47
N TYR A 340 22.25 37.06 -73.09
CA TYR A 340 21.51 35.80 -73.06
C TYR A 340 22.26 34.65 -73.75
N LEU A 341 22.86 34.90 -74.92
CA LEU A 341 23.66 33.91 -75.63
C LEU A 341 25.00 33.60 -74.94
N THR A 342 25.53 34.53 -74.14
CA THR A 342 26.78 34.35 -73.39
C THR A 342 26.59 33.85 -71.96
N GLN A 343 25.35 33.74 -71.48
CA GLN A 343 25.05 33.05 -70.22
C GLN A 343 25.64 31.64 -70.23
N ASP A 344 26.22 31.23 -69.11
CA ASP A 344 26.79 29.89 -68.95
C ASP A 344 25.78 28.77 -69.27
N GLU A 345 24.49 29.05 -69.08
CA GLU A 345 23.39 28.13 -69.40
C GLU A 345 23.18 27.91 -70.90
N VAL A 346 23.51 28.86 -71.78
CA VAL A 346 23.32 28.74 -73.24
C VAL A 346 24.66 28.76 -73.94
N GLY A 347 25.46 29.81 -73.74
CA GLY A 347 26.78 29.98 -74.32
C GLY A 347 27.77 28.91 -73.88
N GLY A 348 27.75 28.53 -72.60
CA GLY A 348 28.59 27.45 -72.07
C GLY A 348 28.27 26.08 -72.67
N ILE A 349 26.98 25.81 -72.94
CA ILE A 349 26.54 24.57 -73.60
C ILE A 349 26.95 24.58 -75.07
N VAL A 350 26.70 25.69 -75.78
CA VAL A 350 27.06 25.85 -77.19
C VAL A 350 28.57 25.72 -77.37
N ALA A 351 29.37 26.36 -76.49
CA ALA A 351 30.83 26.24 -76.51
C ALA A 351 31.31 24.79 -76.31
N LYS A 352 30.70 24.03 -75.39
CA LYS A 352 31.01 22.59 -75.19
C LYS A 352 30.62 21.75 -76.41
N GLY A 353 29.47 22.05 -77.02
CA GLY A 353 29.02 21.40 -78.24
C GLY A 353 29.96 21.66 -79.41
N LEU A 354 30.39 22.91 -79.57
CA LEU A 354 31.38 23.32 -80.58
C LEU A 354 32.76 22.68 -80.32
N ALA A 355 33.18 22.57 -79.06
CA ALA A 355 34.41 21.87 -78.71
C ALA A 355 34.34 20.36 -79.04
N SER A 356 33.22 19.70 -78.74
CA SER A 356 32.97 18.29 -79.12
C SER A 356 32.97 18.12 -80.64
N LEU A 357 32.33 19.04 -81.35
CA LEU A 357 32.30 19.08 -82.82
C LEU A 357 33.71 19.20 -83.41
N TYR A 358 34.55 20.07 -82.83
CA TYR A 358 35.93 20.29 -83.27
C TYR A 358 36.80 19.05 -83.11
N LEU A 359 36.60 18.28 -82.04
CA LEU A 359 37.35 17.05 -81.77
C LEU A 359 36.95 15.90 -82.71
N GLU A 360 35.65 15.70 -82.91
CA GLU A 360 35.10 14.53 -83.65
C GLU A 360 35.11 14.72 -85.17
N ARG A 361 35.16 15.97 -85.66
CA ARG A 361 35.23 16.33 -87.09
C ARG A 361 34.25 15.55 -87.99
N PRO A 362 32.95 15.54 -87.68
CA PRO A 362 31.94 14.80 -88.45
C PRO A 362 31.72 15.42 -89.85
N GLN A 363 31.33 14.57 -90.81
CA GLN A 363 31.07 15.00 -92.20
C GLN A 363 29.94 16.03 -92.32
N PHE A 364 28.96 16.01 -91.40
CA PHE A 364 27.85 16.96 -91.33
C PHE A 364 27.85 17.72 -89.99
N PRO A 365 28.58 18.85 -89.88
CA PRO A 365 28.85 19.48 -88.59
C PRO A 365 27.64 20.12 -87.92
N ILE A 366 26.73 20.72 -88.69
CA ILE A 366 25.51 21.36 -88.15
C ILE A 366 24.55 20.30 -87.60
N ASP A 367 24.31 19.22 -88.36
CA ASP A 367 23.46 18.11 -87.92
C ASP A 367 24.03 17.41 -86.69
N TYR A 368 25.36 17.26 -86.63
CA TYR A 368 26.02 16.72 -85.45
C TYR A 368 25.81 17.64 -84.23
N LEU A 369 26.03 18.95 -84.36
CA LEU A 369 25.85 19.91 -83.27
C LEU A 369 24.39 19.94 -82.79
N ALA A 370 23.41 19.91 -83.70
CA ALA A 370 21.99 19.85 -83.37
C ALA A 370 21.64 18.55 -82.61
N LYS A 371 22.11 17.39 -83.08
CA LYS A 371 21.95 16.10 -82.38
C LYS A 371 22.67 16.10 -81.03
N TRP A 372 23.84 16.72 -80.93
CA TRP A 372 24.60 16.85 -79.69
C TRP A 372 23.83 17.70 -78.67
N LEU A 373 23.32 18.87 -79.06
CA LEU A 373 22.52 19.75 -78.19
C LEU A 373 21.25 19.05 -77.71
N LEU A 374 20.59 18.29 -78.59
CA LEU A 374 19.40 17.52 -78.26
C LEU A 374 19.75 16.41 -77.25
N THR A 375 20.83 15.66 -77.48
CA THR A 375 21.35 14.63 -76.57
C THR A 375 21.78 15.23 -75.23
N TYR A 376 22.42 16.39 -75.24
CA TYR A 376 22.84 17.12 -74.05
C TYR A 376 21.64 17.59 -73.22
N SER A 377 20.59 18.11 -73.88
CA SER A 377 19.34 18.48 -73.23
C SER A 377 18.63 17.28 -72.59
N GLU A 378 18.65 16.11 -73.26
CA GLU A 378 18.12 14.86 -72.70
C GLU A 378 18.95 14.37 -71.52
N LEU A 379 20.27 14.53 -71.58
CA LEU A 379 21.19 14.16 -70.52
C LEU A 379 20.98 15.06 -69.29
N LEU A 380 20.82 16.37 -69.47
CA LEU A 380 20.45 17.30 -68.40
C LEU A 380 19.09 16.97 -67.78
N LYS A 381 18.07 16.67 -68.60
CA LYS A 381 16.76 16.20 -68.11
C LYS A 381 16.91 14.92 -67.29
N LYS A 382 17.70 13.95 -67.77
CA LYS A 382 18.00 12.71 -67.04
C LYS A 382 18.76 12.98 -65.74
N GLN A 383 19.70 13.92 -65.72
CA GLN A 383 20.46 14.30 -64.54
C GLN A 383 19.57 14.98 -63.49
N LYS A 384 18.77 15.96 -63.88
CA LYS A 384 17.78 16.62 -63.01
C LYS A 384 16.78 15.60 -62.44
N THR A 385 16.29 14.68 -63.27
CA THR A 385 15.40 13.59 -62.81
C THR A 385 16.11 12.66 -61.83
N ARG A 386 17.42 12.41 -61.98
CA ARG A 386 18.23 11.62 -61.02
C ARG A 386 18.39 12.36 -59.70
N GLU A 387 18.67 13.66 -59.73
CA GLU A 387 18.80 14.52 -58.54
C GLU A 387 17.47 14.62 -57.78
N GLU A 388 16.36 14.86 -58.46
CA GLU A 388 15.01 14.86 -57.86
C GLU A 388 14.68 13.49 -57.24
N ARG A 389 14.98 12.39 -57.93
CA ARG A 389 14.82 11.04 -57.37
C ARG A 389 15.72 10.80 -56.16
N GLN A 390 16.92 11.37 -56.15
CA GLN A 390 17.85 11.25 -55.02
C GLN A 390 17.37 12.06 -53.82
N GLN A 391 16.90 13.29 -54.03
CA GLN A 391 16.28 14.10 -52.98
C GLN A 391 15.03 13.43 -52.40
N VAL A 392 14.15 12.85 -53.24
CA VAL A 392 12.98 12.10 -52.77
C VAL A 392 13.38 10.83 -52.00
N LYS A 393 14.47 10.17 -52.39
CA LYS A 393 15.01 9.04 -51.61
C LYS A 393 15.55 9.52 -50.26
N GLU A 394 16.28 10.62 -50.23
CA GLU A 394 16.84 11.19 -49.02
C GLU A 394 15.75 11.67 -48.05
N THR A 395 14.68 12.32 -48.54
CA THR A 395 13.54 12.72 -47.71
C THR A 395 12.84 11.49 -47.15
N LYS A 396 12.56 10.46 -47.97
CA LYS A 396 11.98 9.19 -47.49
C LYS A 396 12.87 8.46 -46.49
N ILE A 397 14.19 8.50 -46.66
CA ILE A 397 15.14 7.94 -45.68
C ILE A 397 15.09 8.73 -44.37
N LYS A 398 15.00 10.06 -44.42
CA LYS A 398 14.85 10.91 -43.22
C LYS A 398 13.52 10.64 -42.52
N GLU A 399 12.41 10.58 -43.24
CA GLU A 399 11.08 10.25 -42.70
C GLU A 399 11.05 8.86 -42.07
N PHE A 400 11.63 7.86 -42.75
CA PHE A 400 11.73 6.50 -42.22
C PHE A 400 12.58 6.46 -40.94
N LYS A 401 13.71 7.19 -40.90
CA LYS A 401 14.53 7.32 -39.69
C LYS A 401 13.75 7.93 -38.52
N VAL A 402 13.04 9.03 -38.74
CA VAL A 402 12.20 9.66 -37.71
C VAL A 402 11.12 8.69 -37.21
N LEU A 403 10.45 7.96 -38.09
CA LEU A 403 9.44 6.98 -37.71
C LEU A 403 10.04 5.81 -36.93
N THR A 404 11.23 5.32 -37.31
CA THR A 404 11.91 4.26 -36.57
C THR A 404 12.35 4.72 -35.19
N ASP A 405 12.81 5.96 -35.05
CA ASP A 405 13.22 6.54 -33.78
C ASP A 405 12.01 6.74 -32.84
N GLN A 406 10.86 7.18 -33.38
CA GLN A 406 9.60 7.28 -32.62
C GLN A 406 9.11 5.92 -32.13
N LEU A 407 9.16 4.89 -32.97
CA LEU A 407 8.78 3.53 -32.55
C LEU A 407 9.75 2.96 -31.51
N ALA A 408 11.05 3.26 -31.63
CA ALA A 408 12.05 2.87 -30.64
C ALA A 408 11.79 3.56 -29.29
N TYR A 409 11.49 4.86 -29.30
CA TYR A 409 11.15 5.64 -28.11
C TYR A 409 9.89 5.09 -27.40
N LEU A 410 8.80 4.84 -28.14
CA LEU A 410 7.57 4.28 -27.56
C LEU A 410 7.81 2.88 -26.97
N LYS A 411 8.65 2.06 -27.61
CA LYS A 411 9.02 0.74 -27.09
C LYS A 411 9.86 0.85 -25.81
N GLU A 412 10.80 1.79 -25.76
CA GLU A 412 11.61 2.05 -24.57
C GLU A 412 10.76 2.59 -23.41
N GLU A 413 9.85 3.53 -23.66
CA GLU A 413 8.92 4.05 -22.67
C GLU A 413 7.97 2.96 -22.14
N SER A 414 7.44 2.11 -23.02
CA SER A 414 6.63 0.95 -22.64
C SER A 414 7.41 -0.02 -21.75
N ASN A 415 8.66 -0.37 -22.13
CA ASN A 415 9.53 -1.23 -21.33
C ASN A 415 9.85 -0.60 -19.97
N ARG A 416 10.05 0.71 -19.92
CA ARG A 416 10.31 1.44 -18.67
C ARG A 416 9.12 1.39 -17.73
N LEU A 417 7.90 1.59 -18.25
CA LEU A 417 6.67 1.48 -17.45
C LEU A 417 6.44 0.04 -16.96
N GLU A 418 6.71 -0.96 -17.80
CA GLU A 418 6.60 -2.37 -17.43
C GLU A 418 7.62 -2.73 -16.32
N ASN A 419 8.86 -2.28 -16.44
CA ASN A 419 9.89 -2.49 -15.41
C ASN A 419 9.50 -1.80 -14.10
N GLN A 420 8.99 -0.57 -14.15
CA GLN A 420 8.50 0.11 -12.94
C GLN A 420 7.32 -0.61 -12.28
N GLN A 421 6.43 -1.24 -13.06
CA GLN A 421 5.35 -2.06 -12.51
C GLN A 421 5.85 -3.36 -11.90
N LYS A 422 6.88 -3.98 -12.50
CA LYS A 422 7.56 -5.17 -11.96
C LYS A 422 8.28 -4.86 -10.66
N GLU A 423 9.05 -3.77 -10.60
CA GLU A 423 9.73 -3.32 -9.39
C GLU A 423 8.73 -3.05 -8.26
N LYS A 424 7.63 -2.33 -8.54
CA LYS A 424 6.56 -2.11 -7.55
C LYS A 424 5.89 -3.40 -7.09
N HIS A 425 5.79 -4.39 -7.97
CA HIS A 425 5.24 -5.68 -7.63
C HIS A 425 6.19 -6.47 -6.73
N GLU A 426 7.48 -6.53 -7.08
CA GLU A 426 8.51 -7.18 -6.26
C GLU A 426 8.63 -6.53 -4.87
N GLN A 427 8.60 -5.20 -4.80
CA GLN A 427 8.55 -4.46 -3.54
C GLN A 427 7.32 -4.82 -2.71
N PHE A 428 6.16 -4.99 -3.35
CA PHE A 428 4.95 -5.43 -2.66
C PHE A 428 5.06 -6.88 -2.15
N LEU A 429 5.61 -7.79 -2.95
CA LEU A 429 5.86 -9.18 -2.50
C LEU A 429 6.81 -9.22 -1.30
N GLU A 430 7.82 -8.36 -1.28
CA GLU A 430 8.73 -8.24 -0.14
C GLU A 430 8.02 -7.65 1.08
N SER A 431 7.11 -6.69 0.89
CA SER A 431 6.29 -6.16 1.98
C SER A 431 5.36 -7.20 2.62
N ILE A 432 4.85 -8.18 1.85
CA ILE A 432 4.08 -9.31 2.39
C ILE A 432 4.95 -10.16 3.34
N LYS A 433 6.21 -10.39 2.98
CA LYS A 433 7.14 -11.20 3.78
C LYS A 433 7.63 -10.48 5.04
N GLN A 434 7.82 -9.16 4.95
CA GLN A 434 8.33 -8.34 6.04
C GLN A 434 7.22 -7.82 6.97
N ALA A 435 5.95 -8.04 6.63
CA ALA A 435 4.83 -7.60 7.44
C ALA A 435 4.88 -8.25 8.83
N LYS A 436 4.93 -7.41 9.88
CA LYS A 436 4.90 -7.86 11.27
C LYS A 436 3.47 -8.29 11.69
N TYR A 437 2.45 -7.61 11.16
CA TYR A 437 1.04 -7.79 11.47
C TYR A 437 0.26 -7.98 10.16
N HIS A 438 0.08 -9.24 9.74
CA HIS A 438 -0.56 -9.55 8.46
C HIS A 438 -2.05 -9.19 8.41
N ASP A 439 -2.74 -9.15 9.55
CA ASP A 439 -4.12 -8.69 9.67
C ASP A 439 -4.28 -7.19 9.36
N GLU A 440 -3.38 -6.35 9.89
CA GLU A 440 -3.35 -4.91 9.58
C GLU A 440 -2.90 -4.69 8.13
N PHE A 441 -1.88 -5.42 7.68
CA PHE A 441 -1.39 -5.36 6.31
C PHE A 441 -2.47 -5.73 5.29
N LEU A 442 -3.34 -6.71 5.62
CA LEU A 442 -4.45 -7.12 4.79
C LEU A 442 -5.42 -5.96 4.51
N GLY A 443 -5.75 -5.18 5.55
CA GLY A 443 -6.63 -4.02 5.46
C GLY A 443 -5.97 -2.80 4.79
N ASP A 444 -4.79 -2.42 5.27
CA ASP A 444 -4.17 -1.13 4.94
C ASP A 444 -3.46 -1.13 3.58
N VAL A 445 -2.87 -2.25 3.17
CA VAL A 445 -1.97 -2.31 2.01
C VAL A 445 -2.45 -3.31 0.97
N PHE A 446 -2.82 -4.52 1.38
CA PHE A 446 -3.12 -5.62 0.45
C PHE A 446 -4.38 -5.34 -0.37
N CYS A 447 -5.49 -4.95 0.27
CA CYS A 447 -6.74 -4.61 -0.42
C CYS A 447 -6.54 -3.50 -1.47
N ASP A 448 -5.93 -2.38 -1.06
CA ASP A 448 -5.68 -1.23 -1.92
C ASP A 448 -4.70 -1.55 -3.08
N TYR A 449 -3.68 -2.39 -2.83
CA TYR A 449 -2.75 -2.83 -3.88
C TYR A 449 -3.46 -3.64 -4.97
N VAL A 450 -4.24 -4.66 -4.57
CA VAL A 450 -4.98 -5.52 -5.51
C VAL A 450 -6.01 -4.68 -6.27
N ALA A 451 -6.75 -3.82 -5.58
CA ALA A 451 -7.73 -2.92 -6.18
C ALA A 451 -7.07 -2.03 -7.26
N LYS A 452 -5.94 -1.41 -6.94
CA LYS A 452 -5.23 -0.50 -7.86
C LYS A 452 -4.57 -1.22 -9.03
N ARG A 453 -3.93 -2.38 -8.80
CA ARG A 453 -3.21 -3.14 -9.82
C ARG A 453 -4.18 -3.70 -10.87
N PHE A 454 -5.26 -4.32 -10.42
CA PHE A 454 -6.21 -5.00 -11.30
C PHE A 454 -7.44 -4.14 -11.67
N ARG A 455 -7.55 -2.93 -11.10
CA ARG A 455 -8.67 -1.97 -11.25
C ARG A 455 -10.02 -2.50 -10.74
N VAL A 456 -9.97 -3.37 -9.74
CA VAL A 456 -11.13 -4.06 -9.14
C VAL A 456 -11.49 -3.42 -7.81
N ASN A 457 -12.67 -3.70 -7.28
CA ASN A 457 -13.00 -3.43 -5.88
C ASN A 457 -12.56 -4.65 -5.06
N THR A 458 -12.10 -4.43 -3.83
CA THR A 458 -11.64 -5.52 -2.95
C THR A 458 -12.17 -5.32 -1.54
N TYR A 459 -12.52 -6.42 -0.88
CA TYR A 459 -12.96 -6.43 0.52
C TYR A 459 -12.77 -7.81 1.13
N VAL A 460 -12.71 -7.85 2.45
CA VAL A 460 -12.46 -9.07 3.23
C VAL A 460 -13.60 -9.29 4.21
N CYS A 461 -14.10 -10.52 4.21
CA CYS A 461 -15.06 -10.99 5.21
C CYS A 461 -14.33 -11.92 6.20
N GLU A 462 -14.60 -11.77 7.48
CA GLU A 462 -14.17 -12.67 8.54
C GLU A 462 -15.37 -13.50 9.02
N LEU A 463 -15.21 -14.82 9.13
CA LEU A 463 -16.23 -15.69 9.69
C LEU A 463 -16.08 -15.75 11.22
N ASP A 464 -16.84 -14.90 11.91
CA ASP A 464 -16.81 -14.82 13.37
C ASP A 464 -18.23 -14.77 13.96
N PHE A 465 -18.35 -14.93 15.27
CA PHE A 465 -19.60 -14.78 15.98
C PHE A 465 -20.11 -13.33 15.91
N PRO A 466 -21.44 -13.12 15.86
CA PRO A 466 -22.00 -11.78 15.78
C PRO A 466 -21.63 -10.95 17.01
N LYS A 467 -21.25 -9.69 16.76
CA LYS A 467 -20.96 -8.73 17.83
C LYS A 467 -22.25 -8.27 18.51
N LYS A 468 -22.26 -8.24 19.84
CA LYS A 468 -23.36 -7.72 20.67
C LYS A 468 -22.94 -6.38 21.29
N GLU A 469 -23.89 -5.46 21.45
CA GLU A 469 -23.67 -4.24 22.23
C GLU A 469 -23.31 -4.60 23.68
N ILE A 470 -22.27 -3.94 24.17
CA ILE A 470 -21.66 -4.20 25.48
C ILE A 470 -22.48 -3.45 26.54
N ASP A 471 -23.12 -4.18 27.46
CA ASP A 471 -23.89 -3.55 28.55
C ASP A 471 -22.94 -3.09 29.65
N LEU A 472 -22.62 -1.80 29.64
CA LEU A 472 -21.73 -1.19 30.62
C LEU A 472 -22.17 -1.40 32.08
N ASN A 473 -23.42 -1.79 32.35
CA ASN A 473 -23.92 -2.04 33.70
C ASN A 473 -23.81 -3.50 34.15
N GLN A 474 -23.59 -4.46 33.24
CA GLN A 474 -23.46 -5.88 33.58
C GLN A 474 -21.98 -6.28 33.74
N GLU A 475 -21.76 -7.42 34.40
CA GLU A 475 -20.44 -8.05 34.51
C GLU A 475 -19.98 -8.58 33.16
N ASP A 476 -19.54 -7.67 32.31
CA ASP A 476 -19.08 -8.01 30.98
C ASP A 476 -17.64 -8.54 31.02
N ASP A 477 -17.52 -9.84 30.78
CA ASP A 477 -16.25 -10.51 30.48
C ASP A 477 -15.60 -9.94 29.20
N GLU A 478 -14.34 -10.30 28.93
CA GLU A 478 -13.66 -9.91 27.69
C GLU A 478 -14.43 -10.34 26.44
N ASN A 479 -15.16 -11.46 26.54
CA ASN A 479 -15.98 -12.03 25.48
C ASN A 479 -17.43 -11.50 25.45
N ALA A 480 -17.80 -10.53 26.29
CA ALA A 480 -19.18 -10.01 26.34
C ALA A 480 -19.64 -9.34 25.04
N HIS A 481 -18.70 -8.90 24.21
CA HIS A 481 -18.96 -8.37 22.88
C HIS A 481 -19.29 -9.46 21.85
N ILE A 482 -19.11 -10.74 22.19
CA ILE A 482 -19.28 -11.89 21.29
C ILE A 482 -20.54 -12.65 21.71
N ASN A 483 -21.48 -12.82 20.77
CA ASN A 483 -22.63 -13.68 21.00
C ASN A 483 -22.29 -15.15 20.66
N LEU A 484 -21.80 -15.89 21.67
CA LEU A 484 -21.42 -17.31 21.54
C LEU A 484 -22.62 -18.24 21.25
N GLU A 485 -23.84 -17.84 21.58
CA GLU A 485 -25.06 -18.60 21.27
C GLU A 485 -25.48 -18.43 19.80
N GLY A 486 -24.99 -17.39 19.13
CA GLY A 486 -25.28 -17.11 17.73
C GLY A 486 -24.51 -18.01 16.76
N THR A 487 -25.07 -18.24 15.58
CA THR A 487 -24.32 -18.85 14.46
C THR A 487 -23.29 -17.85 13.93
N LYS A 488 -22.09 -18.33 13.57
CA LYS A 488 -21.05 -17.50 12.97
C LYS A 488 -21.53 -16.82 11.68
N LEU A 489 -21.26 -15.53 11.58
CA LEU A 489 -21.61 -14.67 10.45
C LEU A 489 -20.36 -14.19 9.72
N LEU A 490 -20.46 -14.00 8.41
CA LEU A 490 -19.41 -13.33 7.65
C LEU A 490 -19.57 -11.81 7.85
N THR A 491 -18.63 -11.22 8.58
CA THR A 491 -18.57 -9.78 8.85
C THR A 491 -17.54 -9.14 7.94
N TYR A 492 -17.89 -8.07 7.24
CA TYR A 492 -16.93 -7.32 6.41
C TYR A 492 -16.01 -6.50 7.32
N ILE A 493 -14.73 -6.83 7.36
CA ILE A 493 -13.74 -6.18 8.24
C ILE A 493 -12.86 -5.18 7.51
N TYR A 494 -12.52 -5.45 6.24
CA TYR A 494 -11.65 -4.60 5.43
C TYR A 494 -12.24 -4.38 4.05
N ALA A 495 -11.97 -3.21 3.48
CA ALA A 495 -12.42 -2.85 2.15
C ALA A 495 -11.51 -1.77 1.54
N ASP A 496 -11.39 -1.79 0.21
CA ASP A 496 -10.74 -0.72 -0.54
C ASP A 496 -11.48 0.62 -0.37
N GLN A 497 -10.84 1.71 -0.78
CA GLN A 497 -11.41 3.06 -0.65
C GLN A 497 -12.80 3.21 -1.29
N ASN A 498 -13.12 2.48 -2.35
CA ASN A 498 -14.43 2.55 -3.00
C ASN A 498 -15.51 1.72 -2.30
N SER A 499 -15.10 0.76 -1.46
CA SER A 499 -15.97 -0.23 -0.83
C SER A 499 -16.06 -0.10 0.69
N LYS A 500 -15.50 0.97 1.29
CA LYS A 500 -15.54 1.24 2.74
C LYS A 500 -16.92 1.18 3.38
N PHE A 501 -17.99 1.42 2.63
CA PHE A 501 -19.36 1.32 3.12
C PHE A 501 -19.79 -0.12 3.52
N LEU A 502 -19.02 -1.13 3.12
CA LEU A 502 -19.25 -2.52 3.50
C LEU A 502 -18.77 -2.85 4.91
N ILE A 503 -17.77 -2.11 5.43
CA ILE A 503 -17.17 -2.43 6.73
C ILE A 503 -18.23 -2.40 7.83
N GLY A 504 -18.31 -3.46 8.62
CA GLY A 504 -19.31 -3.66 9.68
C GLY A 504 -20.65 -4.25 9.21
N GLN A 505 -20.87 -4.46 7.91
CA GLN A 505 -22.02 -5.21 7.43
C GLN A 505 -21.85 -6.70 7.72
N ASN A 506 -22.97 -7.42 7.88
CA ASN A 506 -22.99 -8.86 8.12
C ASN A 506 -23.70 -9.56 6.95
N LEU A 507 -23.19 -10.73 6.57
CA LEU A 507 -23.85 -11.65 5.65
C LEU A 507 -24.47 -12.79 6.44
N LEU A 508 -25.74 -13.12 6.16
CA LEU A 508 -26.47 -14.18 6.87
C LEU A 508 -25.95 -15.57 6.47
N PRO A 509 -25.98 -16.57 7.38
CA PRO A 509 -25.49 -17.92 7.09
C PRO A 509 -26.17 -18.51 5.86
N GLU A 510 -25.41 -19.28 5.08
CA GLU A 510 -25.88 -19.94 3.84
C GLU A 510 -26.44 -18.99 2.77
N THR A 511 -26.34 -17.68 2.99
CA THR A 511 -26.89 -16.67 2.11
C THR A 511 -25.75 -16.01 1.36
N GLY A 512 -25.62 -16.30 0.07
CA GLY A 512 -24.56 -15.68 -0.73
C GLY A 512 -23.52 -16.66 -1.24
N VAL A 513 -22.99 -16.36 -2.42
CA VAL A 513 -21.88 -17.12 -3.02
C VAL A 513 -20.58 -17.01 -2.20
N THR A 514 -20.46 -15.96 -1.38
CA THR A 514 -19.31 -15.76 -0.49
C THR A 514 -19.16 -16.89 0.54
N TYR A 515 -20.27 -17.40 1.10
CA TYR A 515 -20.24 -18.54 2.02
C TYR A 515 -19.81 -19.84 1.34
N ASP A 516 -20.23 -20.03 0.10
CA ASP A 516 -19.87 -21.22 -0.67
C ASP A 516 -18.35 -21.33 -0.85
N ALA A 517 -17.61 -20.21 -0.83
CA ALA A 517 -16.15 -20.21 -0.94
C ALA A 517 -15.46 -20.87 0.27
N LEU A 518 -16.11 -20.95 1.43
CA LEU A 518 -15.61 -21.61 2.64
C LEU A 518 -16.02 -23.06 2.75
N LYS A 519 -16.98 -23.53 1.92
CA LYS A 519 -17.40 -24.93 1.94
C LYS A 519 -16.25 -25.80 1.44
N GLU A 520 -15.99 -26.89 2.15
CA GLU A 520 -14.98 -27.85 1.72
C GLU A 520 -15.36 -28.40 0.33
N PRO A 521 -14.40 -28.47 -0.61
CA PRO A 521 -14.68 -29.00 -1.93
C PRO A 521 -15.20 -30.43 -1.80
N GLN A 522 -16.42 -30.66 -2.30
CA GLN A 522 -16.96 -32.01 -2.36
C GLN A 522 -16.13 -32.84 -3.34
N PRO A 523 -15.76 -34.09 -2.99
CA PRO A 523 -15.08 -34.97 -3.93
C PRO A 523 -15.96 -35.15 -5.18
N ASP A 524 -15.34 -35.11 -6.36
CA ASP A 524 -16.07 -35.39 -7.59
C ASP A 524 -16.52 -36.87 -7.66
N GLU A 525 -17.29 -37.23 -8.69
CA GLU A 525 -17.74 -38.62 -8.90
C GLU A 525 -16.57 -39.62 -9.02
N ASN A 526 -15.33 -39.15 -9.22
CA ASN A 526 -14.12 -39.94 -9.29
C ASN A 526 -13.34 -39.99 -7.97
N GLY A 527 -13.78 -39.29 -6.92
CA GLY A 527 -13.11 -39.19 -5.63
C GLY A 527 -11.91 -38.23 -5.60
N GLU A 528 -11.65 -37.47 -6.68
CA GLU A 528 -10.62 -36.43 -6.71
C GLU A 528 -11.17 -35.13 -6.11
N VAL A 529 -10.54 -34.67 -5.03
CA VAL A 529 -10.85 -33.37 -4.43
C VAL A 529 -10.17 -32.29 -5.26
N ILE A 530 -10.91 -31.72 -6.21
CA ILE A 530 -10.43 -30.55 -6.97
C ILE A 530 -10.43 -29.36 -6.01
N GLN A 531 -9.24 -28.93 -5.56
CA GLN A 531 -9.10 -27.66 -4.85
C GLN A 531 -9.59 -26.53 -5.77
N THR A 532 -10.77 -26.02 -5.49
CA THR A 532 -11.31 -24.88 -6.22
C THR A 532 -10.48 -23.65 -5.86
N ASN A 533 -9.95 -22.95 -6.87
CA ASN A 533 -9.23 -21.66 -6.72
C ASN A 533 -10.17 -20.52 -6.28
N GLY A 534 -11.15 -20.77 -5.40
CA GLY A 534 -12.26 -19.87 -5.12
C GLY A 534 -13.42 -19.98 -6.11
N ILE A 535 -14.46 -19.18 -5.89
CA ILE A 535 -15.70 -19.17 -6.68
C ILE A 535 -15.75 -17.93 -7.55
N TYR A 536 -15.68 -18.12 -8.87
CA TYR A 536 -15.75 -17.05 -9.85
C TYR A 536 -17.10 -17.03 -10.57
N ILE A 537 -17.71 -15.84 -10.63
CA ILE A 537 -18.94 -15.56 -11.37
C ILE A 537 -18.66 -14.47 -12.39
N SER A 538 -18.69 -14.85 -13.67
CA SER A 538 -18.46 -13.90 -14.77
C SER A 538 -19.55 -12.85 -14.92
N ASN A 539 -20.80 -13.21 -14.60
CA ASN A 539 -21.94 -12.30 -14.68
C ASN A 539 -22.84 -12.46 -13.45
N VAL A 540 -22.72 -11.51 -12.53
CA VAL A 540 -23.43 -11.53 -11.25
C VAL A 540 -24.95 -11.50 -11.37
N VAL A 541 -25.50 -10.96 -12.47
CA VAL A 541 -26.97 -10.86 -12.65
C VAL A 541 -27.59 -12.21 -13.01
N LYS A 542 -26.79 -13.15 -13.53
CA LYS A 542 -27.26 -14.51 -13.82
C LYS A 542 -27.30 -15.41 -12.59
N GLU A 543 -26.60 -15.04 -11.52
CA GLU A 543 -26.49 -15.84 -10.30
C GLU A 543 -27.40 -15.25 -9.22
N PRO A 544 -28.59 -15.84 -8.96
CA PRO A 544 -29.55 -15.31 -7.99
C PRO A 544 -29.03 -15.33 -6.55
N ARG A 545 -27.98 -16.11 -6.26
CA ARG A 545 -27.36 -16.16 -4.93
C ARG A 545 -26.48 -14.94 -4.63
N ILE A 546 -26.18 -14.04 -5.57
CA ILE A 546 -25.39 -12.84 -5.26
C ILE A 546 -26.21 -11.87 -4.41
N VAL A 547 -25.65 -11.47 -3.26
CA VAL A 547 -26.24 -10.47 -2.37
C VAL A 547 -25.66 -9.09 -2.70
N TYR A 548 -26.54 -8.12 -2.99
CA TYR A 548 -26.17 -6.73 -3.25
C TYR A 548 -26.54 -5.85 -2.04
N HIS A 549 -25.56 -5.15 -1.47
CA HIS A 549 -25.77 -4.28 -0.29
C HIS A 549 -26.50 -2.96 -0.57
N LYS A 550 -26.55 -2.51 -1.82
CA LYS A 550 -27.22 -1.24 -2.19
C LYS A 550 -28.20 -1.42 -3.34
N TRP A 551 -27.66 -1.69 -4.53
CA TRP A 551 -28.43 -1.85 -5.76
C TRP A 551 -27.77 -2.94 -6.61
N PRO A 552 -28.54 -3.74 -7.35
CA PRO A 552 -27.99 -4.66 -8.33
C PRO A 552 -27.11 -3.92 -9.35
N LYS A 553 -25.92 -4.45 -9.60
CA LYS A 553 -24.95 -3.89 -10.55
C LYS A 553 -24.45 -4.98 -11.50
N LEU A 554 -24.10 -4.57 -12.72
CA LEU A 554 -23.45 -5.42 -13.71
C LEU A 554 -21.96 -5.57 -13.42
N GLY A 555 -21.40 -6.75 -13.65
CA GLY A 555 -19.98 -7.05 -13.46
C GLY A 555 -19.72 -8.53 -13.18
N ALA A 556 -18.51 -8.81 -12.73
CA ALA A 556 -18.06 -10.11 -12.27
C ALA A 556 -17.73 -10.06 -10.77
N TYR A 557 -17.78 -11.22 -10.12
CA TYR A 557 -17.48 -11.40 -8.70
C TYR A 557 -16.56 -12.61 -8.53
N TYR A 558 -15.60 -12.50 -7.62
CA TYR A 558 -14.66 -13.57 -7.30
C TYR A 558 -14.43 -13.63 -5.79
N ALA A 559 -14.73 -14.77 -5.18
CA ALA A 559 -14.52 -15.03 -3.77
C ALA A 559 -13.42 -16.07 -3.59
N ILE A 560 -12.34 -15.71 -2.90
CA ILE A 560 -11.21 -16.60 -2.62
C ILE A 560 -11.20 -16.91 -1.12
N PRO A 561 -11.21 -18.20 -0.71
CA PRO A 561 -11.04 -18.54 0.70
C PRO A 561 -9.63 -18.13 1.16
N LEU A 562 -9.58 -17.35 2.24
CA LEU A 562 -8.36 -17.01 2.96
C LEU A 562 -8.45 -17.70 4.32
N VAL A 563 -8.05 -18.96 4.33
CA VAL A 563 -8.08 -19.82 5.53
C VAL A 563 -6.65 -20.10 5.92
N TYR A 564 -6.31 -19.88 7.19
CA TYR A 564 -4.98 -20.14 7.71
C TYR A 564 -5.04 -20.74 9.12
N GLN A 565 -3.96 -21.43 9.49
CA GLN A 565 -3.79 -22.09 10.78
C GLN A 565 -3.11 -21.14 11.77
N SER A 566 -3.91 -20.50 12.62
CA SER A 566 -3.40 -19.58 13.63
C SER A 566 -2.88 -20.33 14.85
N CYS A 567 -1.68 -20.01 15.30
CA CYS A 567 -1.18 -20.51 16.59
C CYS A 567 -1.24 -19.43 17.69
N LEU A 568 -1.61 -18.19 17.37
CA LEU A 568 -1.57 -17.08 18.34
C LEU A 568 -2.77 -17.05 19.31
N TYR A 569 -2.82 -17.99 20.25
CA TYR A 569 -3.80 -18.04 21.34
C TYR A 569 -3.22 -18.72 22.60
N GLU A 570 -3.84 -18.48 23.76
CA GLU A 570 -3.28 -18.84 25.08
C GLU A 570 -2.99 -20.33 25.25
N GLN A 571 -3.91 -21.21 24.84
CA GLN A 571 -3.72 -22.66 24.98
C GLN A 571 -2.53 -23.18 24.16
N SER A 572 -2.31 -22.64 22.93
CA SER A 572 -1.14 -23.00 22.13
C SER A 572 0.15 -22.47 22.75
N PHE A 573 0.10 -21.34 23.45
CA PHE A 573 1.27 -20.77 24.14
C PHE A 573 1.67 -21.65 25.33
N ASP A 574 0.71 -22.05 26.16
CA ASP A 574 0.95 -22.94 27.31
C ASP A 574 1.52 -24.29 26.88
N GLN A 575 0.89 -24.93 25.88
CA GLN A 575 1.40 -26.17 25.30
C GLN A 575 2.76 -25.97 24.63
N GLY A 576 2.98 -24.83 23.99
CA GLY A 576 4.26 -24.47 23.39
C GLY A 576 5.39 -24.40 24.42
N ILE A 577 5.13 -23.83 25.60
CA ILE A 577 6.09 -23.80 26.72
C ILE A 577 6.42 -25.21 27.18
N GLU A 578 5.40 -26.02 27.49
CA GLU A 578 5.58 -27.39 27.99
C GLU A 578 6.35 -28.26 26.97
N GLN A 579 5.92 -28.25 25.71
CA GLN A 579 6.55 -29.02 24.64
C GLN A 579 7.99 -28.55 24.37
N ARG A 580 8.24 -27.24 24.44
CA ARG A 580 9.59 -26.68 24.25
C ARG A 580 10.51 -27.04 25.41
N GLN A 581 10.03 -27.03 26.66
CA GLN A 581 10.81 -27.49 27.82
C GLN A 581 11.17 -28.98 27.67
N GLN A 582 10.20 -29.82 27.32
CA GLN A 582 10.44 -31.25 27.06
C GLN A 582 11.46 -31.45 25.94
N TYR A 583 11.34 -30.69 24.84
CA TYR A 583 12.30 -30.72 23.73
C TYR A 583 13.71 -30.32 24.18
N LEU A 584 13.87 -29.28 25.01
CA LEU A 584 15.17 -28.85 25.50
C LEU A 584 15.81 -29.91 26.40
N ILE A 585 15.03 -30.57 27.27
CA ILE A 585 15.51 -31.67 28.12
C ILE A 585 15.95 -32.87 27.26
N LEU A 586 15.14 -33.27 26.28
CA LEU A 586 15.48 -34.37 25.37
C LEU A 586 16.73 -34.05 24.55
N LYS A 587 16.84 -32.81 24.06
CA LYS A 587 18.00 -32.34 23.32
C LYS A 587 19.26 -32.33 24.18
N GLU A 588 19.19 -31.83 25.41
CA GLU A 588 20.33 -31.85 26.33
C GLU A 588 20.77 -33.29 26.64
N ASN A 589 19.82 -34.22 26.81
CA ASN A 589 20.14 -35.63 27.00
C ASN A 589 20.79 -36.26 25.77
N GLN A 590 20.27 -35.98 24.57
CA GLN A 590 20.86 -36.45 23.30
C GLN A 590 22.26 -35.85 23.09
N ASP A 591 22.46 -34.57 23.41
CA ASP A 591 23.76 -33.89 23.31
C ASP A 591 24.76 -34.46 24.35
N LYS A 592 24.32 -34.81 25.56
CA LYS A 592 25.14 -35.49 26.58
C LYS A 592 25.52 -36.91 26.14
N GLU A 593 24.57 -37.68 25.60
CA GLU A 593 24.83 -39.01 25.07
C GLU A 593 25.81 -38.94 23.88
N ARG A 594 25.60 -37.98 22.98
CA ARG A 594 26.49 -37.70 21.87
C ARG A 594 27.88 -37.33 22.35
N SER A 595 28.01 -36.42 23.31
CA SER A 595 29.31 -36.01 23.85
C SER A 595 30.01 -37.16 24.58
N ALA A 596 29.29 -38.01 25.30
CA ALA A 596 29.85 -39.17 25.97
C ALA A 596 30.35 -40.22 24.96
N LYS A 597 29.58 -40.47 23.89
CA LYS A 597 29.98 -41.38 22.82
C LYS A 597 31.12 -40.83 21.98
N GLU A 598 31.13 -39.53 21.70
CA GLU A 598 32.24 -38.87 21.02
C GLU A 598 33.54 -38.96 21.84
N ALA A 599 33.46 -38.82 23.17
CA ALA A 599 34.61 -39.04 24.06
C ALA A 599 35.05 -40.52 24.09
N GLU A 600 34.12 -41.47 24.09
CA GLU A 600 34.43 -42.91 23.99
C GLU A 600 35.13 -43.24 22.66
N PHE A 601 34.69 -42.66 21.55
CA PHE A 601 35.37 -42.80 20.26
C PHE A 601 36.76 -42.16 20.26
N GLU A 602 36.94 -41.02 20.94
CA GLU A 602 38.23 -40.35 21.06
C GLU A 602 39.23 -41.15 21.90
N GLU A 603 38.79 -41.80 22.98
CA GLU A 603 39.62 -42.73 23.76
C GLU A 603 39.98 -43.99 22.95
N ARG A 604 39.03 -44.54 22.17
CA ARG A 604 39.32 -45.67 21.26
C ARG A 604 40.29 -45.29 20.14
N LEU A 605 40.25 -44.05 19.66
CA LEU A 605 41.15 -43.51 18.63
C LEU A 605 42.62 -43.55 19.06
N GLU A 606 42.90 -43.52 20.37
CA GLU A 606 44.26 -43.67 20.90
C GLU A 606 44.78 -45.12 20.84
N SER A 607 43.90 -46.11 20.63
CA SER A 607 44.24 -47.54 20.73
C SER A 607 43.98 -48.39 19.47
N GLU A 608 43.01 -48.04 18.62
CA GLU A 608 42.64 -48.82 17.42
C GLU A 608 42.87 -48.06 16.09
N ASP A 609 42.56 -48.70 14.96
CA ASP A 609 42.81 -48.15 13.60
C ASP A 609 41.82 -47.03 13.25
N LEU A 610 42.35 -45.82 12.99
CA LEU A 610 41.60 -44.57 12.77
C LEU A 610 40.45 -44.70 11.77
N ALA A 611 40.64 -45.47 10.69
CA ALA A 611 39.65 -45.58 9.62
C ALA A 611 38.38 -46.34 10.06
N ILE A 612 38.52 -47.32 10.95
CA ILE A 612 37.40 -48.12 11.44
C ILE A 612 36.55 -47.28 12.40
N ILE A 613 37.19 -46.57 13.32
CA ILE A 613 36.50 -45.75 14.33
C ILE A 613 35.77 -44.56 13.67
N GLU A 614 36.38 -43.89 12.69
CA GLU A 614 35.74 -42.78 11.99
C GLU A 614 34.46 -43.25 11.25
N GLN A 615 34.49 -44.46 10.69
CA GLN A 615 33.32 -45.05 10.04
C GLN A 615 32.23 -45.44 11.05
N GLU A 616 32.60 -46.00 12.21
CA GLU A 616 31.67 -46.29 13.31
C GLU A 616 31.04 -45.01 13.88
N LYS A 617 31.84 -43.96 14.07
CA LYS A 617 31.37 -42.64 14.52
C LYS A 617 30.37 -42.04 13.55
N GLN A 618 30.63 -42.07 12.25
CA GLN A 618 29.69 -41.59 11.24
C GLN A 618 28.41 -42.43 11.19
N ALA A 619 28.52 -43.75 11.33
CA ALA A 619 27.36 -44.64 11.41
C ALA A 619 26.51 -44.36 12.65
N TYR A 620 27.13 -44.09 13.80
CA TYR A 620 26.45 -43.70 15.03
C TYR A 620 25.74 -42.35 14.88
N LEU A 621 26.43 -41.32 14.36
CA LEU A 621 25.82 -40.01 14.12
C LEU A 621 24.67 -40.07 13.12
N ALA A 622 24.74 -40.94 12.12
CA ALA A 622 23.64 -41.19 11.18
C ALA A 622 22.48 -41.98 11.80
N SER A 623 22.75 -42.78 12.84
CA SER A 623 21.72 -43.53 13.58
C SER A 623 20.91 -42.66 14.54
N LEU A 624 21.43 -41.50 14.95
CA LEU A 624 20.70 -40.53 15.76
C LEU A 624 19.64 -39.82 14.90
N GLU A 625 18.38 -40.13 15.14
CA GLU A 625 17.28 -39.39 14.52
C GLU A 625 17.32 -37.91 14.96
N PRO A 626 17.23 -36.97 14.02
CA PRO A 626 17.22 -35.55 14.36
C PRO A 626 15.95 -35.22 15.13
N LEU A 627 16.10 -34.72 16.36
CA LEU A 627 14.96 -34.26 17.15
C LEU A 627 14.26 -33.10 16.43
N LEU A 628 13.04 -33.37 15.96
CA LEU A 628 12.18 -32.37 15.37
C LEU A 628 11.56 -31.51 16.48
N GLU A 629 11.64 -30.20 16.31
CA GLU A 629 10.97 -29.25 17.19
C GLU A 629 9.44 -29.47 17.07
N PRO A 630 8.71 -29.61 18.19
CA PRO A 630 7.28 -29.85 18.15
C PRO A 630 6.55 -28.67 17.50
N SER A 631 5.53 -28.96 16.70
CA SER A 631 4.66 -27.94 16.11
C SER A 631 3.68 -27.42 17.13
N PHE A 632 3.47 -26.10 17.14
CA PHE A 632 2.43 -25.48 17.96
C PHE A 632 1.03 -25.94 17.58
N THR A 633 0.13 -26.00 18.56
CA THR A 633 -1.27 -26.32 18.34
C THR A 633 -1.94 -25.21 17.55
N GLN A 634 -2.65 -25.56 16.49
CA GLN A 634 -3.21 -24.58 15.55
C GLN A 634 -4.73 -24.56 15.60
N GLN A 635 -5.30 -23.38 15.44
CA GLN A 635 -6.73 -23.16 15.27
C GLN A 635 -6.98 -22.52 13.90
N LYS A 636 -7.93 -23.10 13.15
CA LYS A 636 -8.34 -22.60 11.84
C LYS A 636 -9.04 -21.23 11.99
N LYS A 637 -8.51 -20.20 11.34
CA LYS A 637 -9.19 -18.92 11.13
C LYS A 637 -9.64 -18.79 9.68
N GLU A 638 -10.87 -18.34 9.49
CA GLU A 638 -11.56 -18.40 8.20
C GLU A 638 -11.97 -17.00 7.74
N TYR A 639 -11.39 -16.57 6.63
CA TYR A 639 -11.72 -15.32 5.95
C TYR A 639 -12.07 -15.60 4.49
N VAL A 640 -12.71 -14.62 3.84
CA VAL A 640 -12.98 -14.65 2.40
C VAL A 640 -12.49 -13.35 1.78
N PHE A 641 -11.50 -13.45 0.90
CA PHE A 641 -11.01 -12.32 0.10
C PHE A 641 -11.88 -12.18 -1.15
N CYS A 642 -12.66 -11.10 -1.20
CA CYS A 642 -13.64 -10.86 -2.23
C CYS A 642 -13.18 -9.76 -3.19
N ILE A 643 -13.50 -9.95 -4.47
CA ILE A 643 -13.10 -9.06 -5.55
C ILE A 643 -14.27 -8.89 -6.50
N ASP A 644 -14.51 -7.66 -6.93
CA ASP A 644 -15.55 -7.42 -7.93
C ASP A 644 -15.23 -6.32 -8.93
N THR A 645 -15.99 -6.34 -10.02
CA THR A 645 -16.01 -5.30 -11.06
C THR A 645 -17.40 -4.68 -11.17
N LEU A 646 -18.16 -4.64 -10.07
CA LEU A 646 -19.54 -4.17 -10.05
C LEU A 646 -19.63 -2.69 -10.44
N GLY A 647 -20.40 -2.41 -11.49
CA GLY A 647 -20.55 -1.09 -12.10
C GLY A 647 -19.52 -0.79 -13.20
N GLN A 648 -18.56 -1.68 -13.44
CA GLN A 648 -17.58 -1.56 -14.53
C GLN A 648 -17.95 -2.41 -15.76
N ASP A 649 -18.90 -3.34 -15.62
CA ASP A 649 -19.40 -4.22 -16.68
C ASP A 649 -18.29 -4.94 -17.46
N ARG A 650 -17.31 -5.48 -16.72
CA ARG A 650 -16.18 -6.24 -17.28
C ARG A 650 -15.93 -7.52 -16.51
N GLU A 651 -15.51 -8.56 -17.22
CA GLU A 651 -15.04 -9.80 -16.61
C GLU A 651 -13.62 -9.66 -16.05
N ILE A 652 -13.30 -10.47 -15.04
CA ILE A 652 -11.93 -10.61 -14.53
C ILE A 652 -11.24 -11.68 -15.38
N THR A 653 -10.12 -11.34 -16.02
CA THR A 653 -9.40 -12.29 -16.89
C THR A 653 -8.80 -13.44 -16.08
N GLU A 654 -8.68 -14.62 -16.69
CA GLU A 654 -8.11 -15.81 -16.03
C GLU A 654 -6.70 -15.56 -15.46
N ASN A 655 -5.83 -14.88 -16.23
CA ASN A 655 -4.50 -14.52 -15.75
C ASN A 655 -4.53 -13.65 -14.49
N HIS A 656 -5.47 -12.68 -14.41
CA HIS A 656 -5.61 -11.87 -13.21
C HIS A 656 -6.15 -12.70 -12.04
N ARG A 657 -7.12 -13.61 -12.29
CA ARG A 657 -7.63 -14.50 -11.23
C ARG A 657 -6.51 -15.35 -10.62
N GLN A 658 -5.68 -15.96 -11.47
CA GLN A 658 -4.55 -16.77 -11.01
C GLN A 658 -3.51 -15.92 -10.27
N GLU A 659 -3.11 -14.76 -10.80
CA GLU A 659 -2.16 -13.86 -10.11
C GLU A 659 -2.67 -13.43 -8.73
N ILE A 660 -3.96 -13.11 -8.62
CA ILE A 660 -4.59 -12.73 -7.35
C ILE A 660 -4.62 -13.92 -6.39
N PHE A 661 -5.02 -15.10 -6.87
CA PHE A 661 -5.05 -16.32 -6.06
C PHE A 661 -3.66 -16.67 -5.52
N ASP A 662 -2.62 -16.56 -6.36
CA ASP A 662 -1.23 -16.76 -5.95
C ASP A 662 -0.78 -15.75 -4.89
N LEU A 663 -1.22 -14.48 -5.00
CA LEU A 663 -0.97 -13.45 -3.99
C LEU A 663 -1.64 -13.76 -2.66
N VAL A 664 -2.89 -14.21 -2.66
CA VAL A 664 -3.63 -14.61 -1.44
C VAL A 664 -2.96 -15.81 -0.79
N ASN A 665 -2.58 -16.83 -1.57
CA ASN A 665 -1.85 -18.00 -1.05
C ASN A 665 -0.48 -17.64 -0.50
N MET A 666 0.24 -16.71 -1.13
CA MET A 666 1.50 -16.20 -0.59
C MET A 666 1.28 -15.49 0.74
N LEU A 667 0.23 -14.66 0.84
CA LEU A 667 -0.14 -13.98 2.08
C LEU A 667 -0.44 -14.99 3.20
N ILE A 668 -1.26 -16.01 2.94
CA ILE A 668 -1.59 -17.08 3.91
C ILE A 668 -0.31 -17.75 4.42
N LYS A 669 0.57 -18.19 3.52
CA LYS A 669 1.83 -18.86 3.90
C LYS A 669 2.74 -17.97 4.73
N GLN A 670 2.88 -16.70 4.36
CA GLN A 670 3.71 -15.76 5.12
C GLN A 670 3.08 -15.41 6.47
N TRP A 671 1.76 -15.33 6.55
CA TRP A 671 1.03 -15.10 7.78
C TRP A 671 1.26 -16.26 8.78
N GLU A 672 1.05 -17.51 8.35
CA GLU A 672 1.29 -18.69 9.21
C GLU A 672 2.75 -18.78 9.68
N LEU A 673 3.71 -18.55 8.78
CA LEU A 673 5.14 -18.55 9.13
C LEU A 673 5.47 -17.46 10.16
N GLN A 674 4.91 -16.26 10.00
CA GLN A 674 5.14 -15.15 10.92
C GLN A 674 4.49 -15.39 12.28
N GLU A 675 3.30 -16.00 12.34
CA GLU A 675 2.66 -16.38 13.60
C GLU A 675 3.49 -17.43 14.35
N ILE A 676 3.98 -18.47 13.64
CA ILE A 676 4.86 -19.48 14.23
C ILE A 676 6.15 -18.87 14.76
N GLN A 677 6.78 -17.96 14.00
CA GLN A 677 7.99 -17.27 14.45
C GLN A 677 7.73 -16.39 15.67
N SER A 678 6.60 -15.68 15.70
CA SER A 678 6.22 -14.83 16.82
C SER A 678 5.93 -15.66 18.07
N MET A 679 5.16 -16.74 17.94
CA MET A 679 4.90 -17.69 19.02
C MET A 679 6.20 -18.28 19.56
N LYS A 680 7.13 -18.68 18.69
CA LYS A 680 8.44 -19.19 19.11
C LYS A 680 9.22 -18.15 19.93
N SER A 681 9.24 -16.90 19.46
CA SER A 681 9.89 -15.80 20.19
C SER A 681 9.24 -15.56 21.56
N ASP A 682 7.91 -15.62 21.65
CA ASP A 682 7.18 -15.42 22.90
C ASP A 682 7.48 -16.55 23.91
N VAL A 683 7.48 -17.81 23.45
CA VAL A 683 7.82 -18.98 24.26
C VAL A 683 9.27 -18.90 24.73
N GLU A 684 10.21 -18.55 23.84
CA GLU A 684 11.63 -18.42 24.20
C GLU A 684 11.85 -17.30 25.22
N LEU A 685 11.16 -16.17 25.09
CA LEU A 685 11.21 -15.09 26.07
C LEU A 685 10.67 -15.52 27.44
N GLN A 686 9.58 -16.28 27.45
CA GLN A 686 8.99 -16.81 28.69
C GLN A 686 9.90 -17.83 29.38
N LEU A 687 10.50 -18.74 28.62
CA LEU A 687 11.48 -19.71 29.15
C LEU A 687 12.73 -19.01 29.67
N HIS A 688 13.20 -17.99 28.94
CA HIS A 688 14.33 -17.18 29.40
C HIS A 688 14.01 -16.49 30.72
N TYR A 689 12.82 -15.88 30.84
CA TYR A 689 12.34 -15.30 32.09
C TYR A 689 12.34 -16.32 33.24
N GLN A 690 11.73 -17.50 33.03
CA GLN A 690 11.69 -18.56 34.03
C GLN A 690 13.08 -19.04 34.44
N SER A 691 14.03 -19.14 33.50
CA SER A 691 15.41 -19.52 33.80
C SER A 691 16.19 -18.45 34.57
N ASN A 692 15.91 -17.17 34.32
CA ASN A 692 16.59 -16.05 34.98
C ASN A 692 16.15 -15.81 36.42
N LEU A 693 15.01 -16.36 36.85
CA LEU A 693 14.54 -16.23 38.24
C LEU A 693 15.53 -16.83 39.25
N GLY A 694 16.37 -17.79 38.85
CA GLY A 694 17.44 -18.37 39.68
C GLY A 694 16.97 -19.26 40.85
N ALA A 695 15.72 -19.11 41.27
CA ALA A 695 15.04 -19.92 42.29
C ALA A 695 13.60 -20.23 41.85
N PRO A 696 12.97 -21.28 42.41
CA PRO A 696 11.54 -21.52 42.24
C PRO A 696 10.74 -20.26 42.61
N TYR A 697 9.77 -19.88 41.77
CA TYR A 697 8.98 -18.66 41.98
C TYR A 697 8.32 -18.59 43.37
N LYS A 698 7.96 -19.75 43.94
CA LYS A 698 7.39 -19.85 45.30
C LYS A 698 8.33 -19.34 46.39
N GLU A 699 9.62 -19.66 46.32
CA GLU A 699 10.61 -19.18 47.30
C GLU A 699 10.79 -17.66 47.21
N ILE A 700 10.77 -17.11 45.98
CA ILE A 700 10.82 -15.65 45.76
C ILE A 700 9.57 -14.98 46.36
N LEU A 701 8.39 -15.58 46.16
CA LEU A 701 7.14 -15.06 46.71
C LEU A 701 7.13 -15.07 48.25
N GLU A 702 7.63 -16.14 48.87
CA GLU A 702 7.76 -16.28 50.31
C GLU A 702 8.72 -15.22 50.88
N ASN A 703 9.88 -15.03 50.24
CA ASN A 703 10.83 -13.98 50.62
C ASN A 703 10.19 -12.58 50.55
N TRP A 704 9.42 -12.29 49.51
CA TRP A 704 8.71 -11.01 49.41
C TRP A 704 7.59 -10.87 50.42
N ALA A 705 6.88 -11.96 50.77
CA ALA A 705 5.90 -11.93 51.85
C ALA A 705 6.55 -11.63 53.21
N LEU A 706 7.72 -12.23 53.49
CA LEU A 706 8.51 -11.92 54.67
C LEU A 706 9.01 -10.46 54.68
N GLU A 707 9.44 -9.93 53.52
CA GLU A 707 9.80 -8.51 53.40
C GLU A 707 8.61 -7.57 53.69
N GLU A 708 7.40 -7.94 53.23
CA GLU A 708 6.18 -7.18 53.51
C GLU A 708 5.86 -7.20 55.01
N ASP A 709 5.92 -8.36 55.66
CA ASP A 709 5.65 -8.49 57.10
C ASP A 709 6.70 -7.76 57.95
N GLN A 710 7.99 -7.83 57.58
CA GLN A 710 9.05 -7.05 58.22
C GLN A 710 8.83 -5.53 58.07
N TYR A 711 8.32 -5.09 56.92
CA TYR A 711 7.98 -3.70 56.70
C TYR A 711 6.84 -3.25 57.63
N ILE A 712 5.80 -4.07 57.80
CA ILE A 712 4.70 -3.82 58.74
C ILE A 712 5.24 -3.76 60.17
N ASP A 713 6.09 -4.71 60.55
CA ASP A 713 6.70 -4.78 61.88
C ASP A 713 7.52 -3.53 62.21
N SER A 714 8.28 -3.01 61.23
CA SER A 714 9.03 -1.76 61.39
C SER A 714 8.15 -0.51 61.60
N HIS A 715 6.87 -0.60 61.25
CA HIS A 715 5.87 0.47 61.36
C HIS A 715 4.83 0.21 62.46
N GLN A 716 5.07 -0.74 63.38
CA GLN A 716 4.16 -1.04 64.49
C GLN A 716 3.81 0.16 65.38
N GLU A 717 4.71 1.15 65.48
CA GLU A 717 4.45 2.40 66.22
C GLU A 717 3.25 3.17 65.65
N LYS A 718 3.14 3.28 64.32
CA LYS A 718 1.98 3.91 63.65
C LYS A 718 0.69 3.13 63.89
N LEU A 719 0.78 1.81 63.98
CA LEU A 719 -0.36 0.93 64.21
C LEU A 719 -0.84 0.95 65.66
N ALA A 720 -0.01 1.40 66.62
CA ALA A 720 -0.35 1.41 68.03
C ALA A 720 -1.56 2.32 68.36
N GLU A 721 -1.75 3.39 67.60
CA GLU A 721 -2.85 4.35 67.76
C GLU A 721 -4.22 3.75 67.43
N PHE A 722 -4.27 2.70 66.60
CA PHE A 722 -5.51 2.09 66.12
C PHE A 722 -5.88 0.79 66.84
N LYS A 723 -5.14 0.39 67.87
CA LYS A 723 -5.36 -0.88 68.60
C LYS A 723 -6.76 -1.02 69.19
N GLU A 724 -7.43 0.10 69.47
CA GLU A 724 -8.80 0.10 70.02
C GLU A 724 -9.88 -0.17 68.95
N ASN A 725 -9.54 -0.01 67.66
CA ASN A 725 -10.47 -0.22 66.55
C ASN A 725 -9.88 -1.22 65.54
N GLU A 726 -10.25 -2.49 65.69
CA GLU A 726 -9.77 -3.61 64.85
C GLU A 726 -9.96 -3.35 63.34
N LYS A 727 -11.06 -2.71 62.93
CA LYS A 727 -11.32 -2.39 61.52
C LYS A 727 -10.32 -1.37 60.97
N LEU A 728 -10.01 -0.31 61.75
CA LEU A 728 -9.01 0.68 61.39
C LEU A 728 -7.59 0.12 61.43
N LEU A 729 -7.29 -0.72 62.42
CA LEU A 729 -6.00 -1.40 62.52
C LEU A 729 -5.71 -2.27 61.29
N GLN A 730 -6.71 -3.06 60.86
CA GLN A 730 -6.58 -3.89 59.67
C GLN A 730 -6.46 -3.04 58.39
N TYR A 731 -7.22 -1.95 58.29
CA TYR A 731 -7.13 -1.00 57.19
C TYR A 731 -5.73 -0.39 57.07
N GLU A 732 -5.18 0.15 58.15
CA GLU A 732 -3.83 0.74 58.13
C GLU A 732 -2.73 -0.29 57.91
N THR A 733 -2.90 -1.52 58.42
CA THR A 733 -1.98 -2.64 58.13
C THR A 733 -1.95 -2.95 56.63
N ASP A 734 -3.12 -3.03 55.99
CA ASP A 734 -3.22 -3.27 54.56
C ASP A 734 -2.72 -2.05 53.74
N CYS A 735 -2.85 -0.82 54.25
CA CYS A 735 -2.22 0.36 53.64
C CYS A 735 -0.69 0.26 53.62
N LEU A 736 -0.05 -0.17 54.72
CA LEU A 736 1.40 -0.38 54.77
C LEU A 736 1.86 -1.45 53.77
N ARG A 737 1.08 -2.54 53.62
CA ARG A 737 1.33 -3.56 52.58
C ARG A 737 1.26 -2.96 51.17
N LEU A 738 0.25 -2.14 50.92
CA LEU A 738 0.08 -1.48 49.63
C LEU A 738 1.24 -0.50 49.34
N GLU A 739 1.69 0.25 50.34
CA GLU A 739 2.84 1.15 50.24
C GLU A 739 4.11 0.39 49.87
N ARG A 740 4.37 -0.76 50.51
CA ARG A 740 5.52 -1.61 50.17
C ARG A 740 5.45 -2.15 48.74
N LEU A 741 4.27 -2.58 48.29
CA LEU A 741 4.06 -3.02 46.89
C LEU A 741 4.27 -1.85 45.91
N ARG A 742 3.80 -0.65 46.25
CA ARG A 742 4.00 0.56 45.45
C ARG A 742 5.49 0.90 45.31
N GLU A 743 6.27 0.81 46.39
CA GLU A 743 7.74 1.00 46.33
C GLU A 743 8.39 0.03 45.33
N LYS A 744 8.02 -1.27 45.37
CA LYS A 744 8.54 -2.28 44.45
C LYS A 744 8.10 -2.04 43.00
N LEU A 745 6.84 -1.67 42.76
CA LEU A 745 6.35 -1.35 41.41
C LEU A 745 6.97 -0.07 40.82
N ASN A 746 7.58 0.78 41.65
CA ASN A 746 8.35 1.93 41.19
C ASN A 746 9.83 1.60 40.90
N ASP A 747 10.31 0.41 41.28
CA ASP A 747 11.66 -0.05 40.97
C ASP A 747 11.75 -0.53 39.51
N LYS A 748 12.64 0.10 38.74
CA LYS A 748 12.83 -0.15 37.31
C LYS A 748 13.28 -1.58 37.02
N GLU A 749 14.21 -2.10 37.83
CA GLU A 749 14.73 -3.46 37.63
C GLU A 749 13.65 -4.49 37.91
N PHE A 750 12.81 -4.21 38.92
CA PHE A 750 11.67 -5.04 39.27
C PHE A 750 10.61 -5.09 38.18
N ILE A 751 10.27 -3.97 37.54
CA ILE A 751 9.21 -3.94 36.51
C ILE A 751 9.67 -4.40 35.12
N GLN A 752 10.99 -4.53 34.89
CA GLN A 752 11.53 -4.90 33.58
C GLN A 752 10.91 -6.18 32.98
N PRO A 753 10.67 -7.27 33.73
CA PRO A 753 9.98 -8.45 33.19
C PRO A 753 8.55 -8.18 32.72
N LEU A 754 7.84 -7.25 33.36
CA LEU A 754 6.51 -6.83 32.94
C LEU A 754 6.59 -6.00 31.65
N LEU A 755 7.55 -5.07 31.56
CA LEU A 755 7.77 -4.27 30.34
C LEU A 755 8.16 -5.15 29.15
N ASN A 756 8.91 -6.23 29.37
CA ASN A 756 9.27 -7.17 28.32
C ASN A 756 8.05 -7.86 27.67
N LEU A 757 6.90 -7.93 28.36
CA LEU A 757 5.66 -8.45 27.78
C LEU A 757 5.15 -7.59 26.61
N SER A 758 5.56 -6.33 26.49
CA SER A 758 5.23 -5.49 25.32
C SER A 758 5.79 -6.04 24.00
N ASN A 759 6.81 -6.89 24.09
CA ASN A 759 7.41 -7.53 22.92
C ASN A 759 6.67 -8.82 22.53
N CYS A 760 5.83 -9.35 23.41
CA CYS A 760 5.06 -10.55 23.17
C CYS A 760 3.80 -10.27 22.34
N ARG A 761 3.39 -11.25 21.53
CA ARG A 761 2.09 -11.22 20.84
C ARG A 761 0.97 -11.76 21.70
N ILE A 762 1.30 -12.70 22.59
CA ILE A 762 0.36 -13.30 23.51
C ILE A 762 0.77 -12.91 24.92
N ILE A 763 -0.12 -12.20 25.60
CA ILE A 763 0.04 -11.86 27.01
C ILE A 763 -1.14 -12.51 27.73
N LYS A 764 -0.84 -13.49 28.57
CA LYS A 764 -1.84 -14.08 29.45
C LYS A 764 -2.25 -13.07 30.51
N PHE A 765 -3.49 -13.14 30.96
CA PHE A 765 -4.00 -12.26 32.04
C PHE A 765 -3.85 -10.76 31.73
N ASN A 766 -3.94 -10.38 30.46
CA ASN A 766 -4.03 -8.99 29.99
C ASN A 766 -5.11 -8.17 30.73
N ILE A 767 -6.16 -8.82 31.26
CA ILE A 767 -7.20 -8.25 32.14
C ILE A 767 -6.59 -7.50 33.31
N ILE A 768 -5.46 -7.92 33.87
CA ILE A 768 -4.80 -7.27 35.01
C ILE A 768 -4.30 -5.88 34.60
N ILE A 769 -3.59 -5.80 33.47
CA ILE A 769 -3.10 -4.53 32.92
C ILE A 769 -4.29 -3.63 32.56
N GLN A 770 -5.30 -4.19 31.89
CA GLN A 770 -6.52 -3.47 31.54
C GLN A 770 -7.26 -2.93 32.77
N SER A 771 -7.32 -3.71 33.85
CA SER A 771 -7.94 -3.32 35.12
C SER A 771 -7.17 -2.19 35.80
N GLY A 772 -5.83 -2.23 35.75
CA GLY A 772 -4.99 -1.11 36.18
C GLY A 772 -5.25 0.17 35.38
N LEU A 773 -5.40 0.06 34.06
CA LEU A 773 -5.74 1.18 33.17
C LEU A 773 -7.13 1.77 33.48
N TYR A 774 -8.11 0.91 33.75
CA TYR A 774 -9.43 1.37 34.17
C TYR A 774 -9.39 2.07 35.54
N LEU A 775 -8.58 1.57 36.47
CA LEU A 775 -8.46 2.15 37.80
C LEU A 775 -7.91 3.58 37.74
N ILE A 776 -6.96 3.87 36.85
CA ILE A 776 -6.42 5.23 36.64
C ILE A 776 -7.30 6.13 35.74
N GLY A 777 -8.48 5.67 35.31
CA GLY A 777 -9.41 6.49 34.53
C GLY A 777 -9.14 6.51 33.02
N ALA A 778 -8.41 5.54 32.46
CA ALA A 778 -8.13 5.51 31.02
C ALA A 778 -9.42 5.34 30.19
N ASN A 779 -9.49 6.04 29.05
CA ASN A 779 -10.63 5.95 28.14
C ASN A 779 -10.66 4.59 27.44
N LYS A 780 -11.83 3.95 27.43
CA LYS A 780 -12.04 2.65 26.79
C LYS A 780 -11.63 2.61 25.31
N SER A 781 -11.88 3.68 24.55
CA SER A 781 -11.53 3.79 23.13
C SER A 781 -10.04 3.74 22.85
N ASP A 782 -9.23 4.18 23.82
CA ASP A 782 -7.80 4.35 23.65
C ASP A 782 -7.06 3.05 23.99
N ILE A 783 -7.62 2.25 24.90
CA ILE A 783 -7.01 1.01 25.39
C ILE A 783 -7.58 -0.26 24.75
N ASN A 784 -8.84 -0.27 24.30
CA ASN A 784 -9.49 -1.47 23.76
C ASN A 784 -9.50 -1.50 22.22
N ILE A 785 -9.65 -2.70 21.66
CA ILE A 785 -9.99 -2.84 20.24
C ILE A 785 -11.40 -2.22 20.04
N PRO A 786 -11.61 -1.39 18.99
CA PRO A 786 -12.90 -0.74 18.74
C PRO A 786 -14.07 -1.73 18.79
N ASP A 787 -15.16 -1.32 19.44
CA ASP A 787 -16.37 -2.12 19.63
C ASP A 787 -16.18 -3.43 20.43
N THR A 788 -15.10 -3.55 21.19
CA THR A 788 -14.84 -4.73 22.05
C THR A 788 -14.42 -4.35 23.47
N ASN A 789 -14.41 -5.36 24.36
CA ASN A 789 -13.81 -5.27 25.69
C ASN A 789 -12.37 -5.81 25.75
N ARG A 790 -11.78 -6.19 24.62
CA ARG A 790 -10.43 -6.77 24.59
C ARG A 790 -9.37 -5.67 24.56
N LEU A 791 -8.35 -5.82 25.40
CA LEU A 791 -7.21 -4.91 25.44
C LEU A 791 -6.47 -4.91 24.09
N ASN A 792 -6.22 -3.73 23.53
CA ASN A 792 -5.42 -3.56 22.34
C ASN A 792 -3.94 -3.43 22.70
N ILE A 793 -3.32 -4.57 22.99
CA ILE A 793 -1.89 -4.68 23.34
C ILE A 793 -0.97 -4.04 22.30
N ARG A 794 -1.36 -4.03 21.02
CA ARG A 794 -0.53 -3.47 19.95
C ARG A 794 -0.44 -1.95 19.99
N LYS A 795 -1.52 -1.29 20.44
CA LYS A 795 -1.56 0.17 20.61
C LYS A 795 -1.07 0.61 21.98
N LEU A 796 -1.13 -0.28 22.96
CA LEU A 796 -0.68 0.01 24.31
C LEU A 796 0.85 0.07 24.37
N VAL A 797 1.38 1.25 24.69
CA VAL A 797 2.79 1.41 25.05
C VAL A 797 2.93 1.09 26.54
N LEU A 798 3.35 -0.13 26.85
CA LEU A 798 3.63 -0.54 28.23
C LEU A 798 5.00 0.01 28.63
N ASP A 799 5.03 1.20 29.25
CA ASP A 799 6.26 1.86 29.71
C ASP A 799 6.30 2.01 31.25
N GLU A 800 7.45 2.45 31.76
CA GLU A 800 7.64 2.69 33.20
C GLU A 800 6.63 3.69 33.75
N ASN A 801 6.32 4.75 32.98
CA ASN A 801 5.42 5.80 33.42
C ASN A 801 4.00 5.28 33.63
N LEU A 802 3.52 4.41 32.74
CA LEU A 802 2.21 3.81 32.85
C LEU A 802 2.08 2.97 34.12
N ILE A 803 3.09 2.14 34.43
CA ILE A 803 3.10 1.35 35.66
C ILE A 803 3.18 2.24 36.90
N GLN A 804 3.98 3.30 36.86
CA GLN A 804 4.07 4.29 37.94
C GLN A 804 2.74 5.04 38.14
N GLN A 805 2.01 5.37 37.07
CA GLN A 805 0.68 5.97 37.16
C GLN A 805 -0.32 5.04 37.84
N ILE A 806 -0.29 3.74 37.50
CA ILE A 806 -1.11 2.73 38.18
C ILE A 806 -0.72 2.61 39.65
N ALA A 807 0.59 2.53 39.95
CA ALA A 807 1.09 2.44 41.31
C ALA A 807 0.78 3.70 42.14
N ALA A 808 0.77 4.89 41.52
CA ALA A 808 0.46 6.17 42.13
C ALA A 808 -1.03 6.40 42.42
N TYR A 809 -1.92 5.48 42.01
CA TYR A 809 -3.34 5.58 42.31
C TYR A 809 -3.59 5.75 43.81
N ASN A 810 -4.37 6.78 44.17
CA ASN A 810 -4.72 7.08 45.56
C ASN A 810 -6.08 6.46 45.91
N HIS A 811 -6.09 5.52 46.86
CA HIS A 811 -7.33 4.89 47.35
C HIS A 811 -8.08 5.74 48.38
N ARG A 812 -7.43 6.76 48.97
CA ARG A 812 -7.98 7.54 50.09
C ARG A 812 -8.73 8.78 49.62
N GLY A 813 -9.86 9.08 50.29
CA GLY A 813 -10.60 10.33 50.16
C GLY A 813 -11.49 10.44 48.92
N PRO A 814 -12.33 11.48 48.80
CA PRO A 814 -13.25 11.61 47.68
C PRO A 814 -12.52 11.84 46.36
N LYS A 815 -13.01 11.22 45.27
CA LYS A 815 -12.52 11.50 43.91
C LYS A 815 -13.00 12.87 43.46
N GLN A 816 -12.11 13.66 42.85
CA GLN A 816 -12.43 15.02 42.39
C GLN A 816 -13.31 15.03 41.13
N GLU A 817 -13.22 13.99 40.30
CA GLU A 817 -13.90 13.92 39.01
C GLU A 817 -14.83 12.70 38.94
N PRO A 818 -16.04 12.87 38.36
CA PRO A 818 -16.95 11.76 38.12
C PRO A 818 -16.28 10.74 37.20
N GLN A 819 -16.21 9.50 37.67
CA GLN A 819 -15.55 8.42 36.95
C GLN A 819 -16.49 7.80 35.92
N TYR A 820 -15.92 7.31 34.82
CA TYR A 820 -16.66 6.47 33.89
C TYR A 820 -17.08 5.16 34.56
N LYS A 821 -18.23 4.61 34.17
CA LYS A 821 -18.78 3.37 34.75
C LYS A 821 -17.83 2.17 34.70
N TRP A 822 -16.93 2.11 33.72
CA TRP A 822 -15.95 1.03 33.63
C TRP A 822 -14.76 1.19 34.59
N CYS A 823 -14.57 2.38 35.16
CA CYS A 823 -13.54 2.71 36.14
C CYS A 823 -13.99 2.46 37.59
N TYR A 824 -15.27 2.11 37.80
CA TYR A 824 -15.79 1.82 39.15
C TYR A 824 -15.03 0.67 39.80
N VAL A 825 -14.66 0.88 41.06
CA VAL A 825 -13.82 -0.04 41.83
C VAL A 825 -14.49 -1.40 41.98
N ASP A 826 -15.81 -1.44 42.15
CA ASP A 826 -16.57 -2.69 42.17
C ASP A 826 -16.36 -3.53 40.93
N ARG A 827 -16.43 -2.89 39.77
CA ARG A 827 -16.28 -3.57 38.49
C ARG A 827 -14.86 -4.07 38.31
N VAL A 828 -13.87 -3.23 38.62
CA VAL A 828 -12.45 -3.60 38.55
C VAL A 828 -12.18 -4.79 39.47
N GLN A 829 -12.66 -4.74 40.72
CA GLN A 829 -12.52 -5.82 41.70
C GLN A 829 -13.14 -7.14 41.22
N LYS A 830 -14.39 -7.12 40.76
CA LYS A 830 -15.09 -8.30 40.25
C LYS A 830 -14.36 -8.96 39.07
N ARG A 831 -13.67 -8.18 38.25
CA ARG A 831 -12.87 -8.71 37.13
C ARG A 831 -11.59 -9.38 37.59
N ILE A 832 -10.87 -8.77 38.54
CA ILE A 832 -9.61 -9.32 39.05
C ILE A 832 -9.81 -10.47 40.05
N GLU A 833 -10.95 -10.56 40.73
CA GLU A 833 -11.27 -11.67 41.66
C GLU A 833 -11.47 -13.00 40.95
N LYS A 834 -11.82 -12.98 39.66
CA LYS A 834 -11.96 -14.20 38.83
C LYS A 834 -10.60 -14.83 38.49
N ILE A 835 -9.50 -14.12 38.73
CA ILE A 835 -8.15 -14.53 38.37
C ILE A 835 -7.46 -15.12 39.60
N GLU A 836 -6.97 -16.35 39.46
CA GLU A 836 -6.23 -17.04 40.53
C GLU A 836 -4.79 -16.51 40.63
N GLN A 837 -4.42 -16.02 41.82
CA GLN A 837 -3.11 -15.41 42.08
C GLN A 837 -1.94 -16.36 41.75
N GLU A 838 -2.05 -17.64 42.12
CA GLU A 838 -0.98 -18.64 41.89
C GLU A 838 -0.68 -18.85 40.40
N GLN A 839 -1.71 -18.82 39.55
CA GLN A 839 -1.54 -18.99 38.10
C GLN A 839 -0.81 -17.80 37.47
N VAL A 840 -1.09 -16.59 37.97
CA VAL A 840 -0.44 -15.36 37.50
C VAL A 840 1.00 -15.32 37.97
N ASP A 841 1.26 -15.66 39.23
CA ASP A 841 2.62 -15.70 39.77
C ASP A 841 3.50 -16.73 39.05
N ALA A 842 2.94 -17.90 38.69
CA ALA A 842 3.65 -18.91 37.90
C ALA A 842 3.97 -18.43 36.46
N TYR A 843 3.12 -17.56 35.89
CA TYR A 843 3.35 -16.96 34.58
C TYR A 843 4.36 -15.80 34.67
N ASN A 844 4.08 -14.79 35.49
CA ASN A 844 4.93 -13.62 35.65
C ASN A 844 4.76 -13.04 37.07
N LEU A 845 5.80 -13.14 37.89
CA LEU A 845 5.81 -12.68 39.29
C LEU A 845 5.45 -11.20 39.43
N VAL A 846 5.91 -10.36 38.50
CA VAL A 846 5.66 -8.90 38.54
C VAL A 846 4.20 -8.61 38.23
N LEU A 847 3.63 -9.30 37.24
CA LEU A 847 2.21 -9.23 36.92
C LEU A 847 1.35 -9.74 38.09
N GLY A 848 1.80 -10.78 38.78
CA GLY A 848 1.16 -11.29 39.99
C GLY A 848 1.20 -10.28 41.14
N ARG A 849 2.30 -9.55 41.32
CA ARG A 849 2.36 -8.44 42.29
C ARG A 849 1.51 -7.24 41.88
N LEU A 850 1.36 -6.98 40.58
CA LEU A 850 0.41 -5.99 40.08
C LEU A 850 -1.05 -6.44 40.39
N LEU A 851 -1.39 -7.72 40.23
CA LEU A 851 -2.70 -8.25 40.61
C LEU A 851 -2.97 -8.05 42.11
N LYS A 852 -2.03 -8.46 42.97
CA LYS A 852 -2.12 -8.26 44.43
C LYS A 852 -2.26 -6.78 44.79
N PHE A 853 -1.52 -5.88 44.11
CA PHE A 853 -1.65 -4.43 44.28
C PHE A 853 -3.06 -3.95 43.93
N LEU A 854 -3.63 -4.38 42.79
CA LEU A 854 -4.98 -3.99 42.38
C LEU A 854 -6.06 -4.53 43.34
N GLN A 855 -5.93 -5.78 43.79
CA GLN A 855 -6.83 -6.39 44.76
C GLN A 855 -6.84 -5.62 46.09
N LEU A 856 -5.65 -5.35 46.65
CA LEU A 856 -5.52 -4.55 47.87
C LEU A 856 -6.02 -3.12 47.69
N THR A 857 -5.72 -2.49 46.55
CA THR A 857 -6.19 -1.13 46.25
C THR A 857 -7.70 -1.04 46.21
N CYS A 858 -8.37 -2.00 45.54
CA CYS A 858 -9.83 -2.05 45.49
C CYS A 858 -10.44 -2.31 46.87
N LYS A 859 -9.87 -3.26 47.63
CA LYS A 859 -10.30 -3.57 49.00
C LYS A 859 -10.19 -2.35 49.92
N LEU A 860 -9.03 -1.69 49.94
CA LEU A 860 -8.77 -0.49 50.74
C LEU A 860 -9.68 0.66 50.31
N ARG A 861 -9.90 0.85 49.01
CA ARG A 861 -10.81 1.89 48.50
C ARG A 861 -12.24 1.71 49.01
N LYS A 862 -12.76 0.48 49.06
CA LYS A 862 -14.08 0.19 49.64
C LYS A 862 -14.11 0.45 51.15
N GLN A 863 -13.09 -0.01 51.86
CA GLN A 863 -12.96 0.21 53.30
C GLN A 863 -12.88 1.71 53.64
N ASP A 864 -12.14 2.51 52.85
CA ASP A 864 -12.08 3.97 52.98
C ASP A 864 -13.47 4.62 52.83
N ILE A 865 -14.23 4.21 51.80
CA ILE A 865 -15.61 4.70 51.59
C ILE A 865 -16.51 4.32 52.77
N GLU A 866 -16.42 3.08 53.27
CA GLU A 866 -17.19 2.64 54.43
C GLU A 866 -16.83 3.43 55.71
N ILE A 867 -15.54 3.59 55.99
CA ILE A 867 -15.04 4.34 57.15
C ILE A 867 -15.51 5.79 57.08
N ARG A 868 -15.43 6.44 55.90
CA ARG A 868 -15.92 7.81 55.71
C ARG A 868 -17.44 7.91 55.92
N LYS A 869 -18.22 6.97 55.37
CA LYS A 869 -19.67 6.92 55.57
C LYS A 869 -20.04 6.71 57.04
N GLU A 870 -19.33 5.82 57.75
CA GLU A 870 -19.50 5.58 59.17
C GLU A 870 -19.15 6.82 60.00
N ASN A 871 -18.05 7.52 59.67
CA ASN A 871 -17.67 8.77 60.30
C ASN A 871 -18.71 9.89 60.08
N ILE A 872 -19.25 10.02 58.87
CA ILE A 872 -20.34 10.96 58.57
C ILE A 872 -21.60 10.58 59.36
N ALA A 873 -21.96 9.30 59.41
CA ALA A 873 -23.10 8.82 60.17
C ALA A 873 -22.94 9.06 61.68
N ASN A 874 -21.74 8.83 62.23
CA ASN A 874 -21.43 9.08 63.64
C ASN A 874 -21.49 10.58 63.97
N LYS A 875 -20.98 11.44 63.09
CA LYS A 875 -21.13 12.91 63.22
C LYS A 875 -22.61 13.33 63.17
N ARG A 876 -23.42 12.72 62.30
CA ARG A 876 -24.87 12.98 62.25
C ARG A 876 -25.57 12.58 63.53
N LYS A 877 -25.24 11.41 64.09
CA LYS A 877 -25.77 10.95 65.38
C LYS A 877 -25.37 11.88 66.52
N GLN A 878 -24.12 12.36 66.54
CA GLN A 878 -23.66 13.36 67.53
C GLN A 878 -24.43 14.67 67.39
N ILE A 879 -24.62 15.17 66.16
CA ILE A 879 -25.43 16.37 65.89
C ILE A 879 -26.88 16.18 66.33
N GLU A 880 -27.47 15.00 66.10
CA GLU A 880 -28.82 14.66 66.54
C GLU A 880 -28.93 14.61 68.06
N GLN A 881 -27.97 13.99 68.75
CA GLN A 881 -27.88 14.01 70.22
C GLN A 881 -27.76 15.44 70.77
N LEU A 882 -26.90 16.28 70.18
CA LEU A 882 -26.79 17.69 70.57
C LEU A 882 -28.08 18.48 70.31
N LYS A 883 -28.82 18.17 69.24
CA LYS A 883 -30.15 18.75 68.97
C LYS A 883 -31.19 18.31 69.99
N GLU A 884 -31.18 17.04 70.38
CA GLU A 884 -32.05 16.53 71.44
C GLU A 884 -31.73 17.16 72.79
N GLU A 885 -30.45 17.30 73.14
CA GLU A 885 -29.99 17.98 74.35
C GLU A 885 -30.37 19.46 74.35
N ALA A 886 -30.17 20.17 73.22
CA ALA A 886 -30.63 21.54 73.05
C ALA A 886 -32.15 21.66 73.22
N SER A 887 -32.94 20.75 72.62
CA SER A 887 -34.40 20.74 72.77
C SER A 887 -34.82 20.51 74.22
N LYS A 888 -34.16 19.58 74.93
CA LYS A 888 -34.41 19.32 76.36
C LYS A 888 -34.07 20.54 77.22
N LEU A 889 -33.00 21.26 76.91
CA LEU A 889 -32.64 22.50 77.63
C LEU A 889 -33.67 23.61 77.40
N ILE A 890 -34.19 23.74 76.18
CA ILE A 890 -35.28 24.69 75.87
C ILE A 890 -36.54 24.32 76.66
N GLU A 891 -36.92 23.04 76.69
CA GLU A 891 -38.06 22.57 77.49
C GLU A 891 -37.83 22.82 79.00
N GLN A 892 -36.63 22.56 79.51
CA GLN A 892 -36.25 22.85 80.90
C GLN A 892 -36.32 24.34 81.20
N LYS A 893 -35.86 25.20 80.28
CA LYS A 893 -35.96 26.66 80.40
C LYS A 893 -37.41 27.11 80.51
N GLU A 894 -38.30 26.59 79.66
CA GLU A 894 -39.73 26.91 79.70
C GLU A 894 -40.41 26.45 81.00
N ILE A 895 -40.04 25.28 81.51
CA ILE A 895 -40.55 24.76 82.79
C ILE A 895 -40.04 25.63 83.95
N ALA A 896 -38.74 25.89 84.02
CA ALA A 896 -38.12 26.71 85.07
C ALA A 896 -38.65 28.15 85.07
N LEU A 897 -38.89 28.74 83.89
CA LEU A 897 -39.49 30.07 83.76
C LEU A 897 -40.92 30.10 84.30
N LYS A 898 -41.72 29.06 84.04
CA LYS A 898 -43.08 28.94 84.59
C LYS A 898 -43.06 28.80 86.11
N GLU A 899 -42.21 27.91 86.64
CA GLU A 899 -42.06 27.71 88.08
C GLU A 899 -41.58 28.99 88.79
N HIS A 900 -40.64 29.74 88.18
CA HIS A 900 -40.17 31.01 88.72
C HIS A 900 -41.26 32.09 88.72
N LYS A 901 -42.06 32.18 87.64
CA LYS A 901 -43.21 33.10 87.57
C LYS A 901 -44.29 32.77 88.60
N GLU A 902 -44.51 31.48 88.90
CA GLU A 902 -45.46 31.05 89.93
C GLU A 902 -45.00 31.37 91.37
N GLN A 903 -43.69 31.52 91.59
CA GLN A 903 -43.12 31.85 92.91
C GLN A 903 -43.06 33.35 93.22
N LEU A 904 -43.24 34.22 92.22
CA LEU A 904 -43.22 35.67 92.39
C LEU A 904 -44.56 36.20 92.92
N SER A 905 -44.52 37.22 93.79
CA SER A 905 -45.74 37.89 94.26
C SER A 905 -46.34 38.78 93.16
N PRO A 906 -47.63 39.17 93.21
CA PRO A 906 -48.26 39.98 92.17
C PRO A 906 -47.58 41.33 91.91
N GLU A 907 -46.93 41.92 92.93
CA GLU A 907 -46.18 43.18 92.82
C GLU A 907 -44.83 42.96 92.12
N ASP A 908 -44.13 41.86 92.41
CA ASP A 908 -42.84 41.52 91.80
C ASP A 908 -42.98 41.04 90.34
N LEU A 909 -44.17 40.55 89.97
CA LEU A 909 -44.49 40.09 88.61
C LEU A 909 -44.56 41.25 87.60
N GLU A 910 -44.91 42.46 88.06
CA GLU A 910 -44.89 43.68 87.24
C GLU A 910 -43.46 44.22 87.02
N GLU A 911 -42.52 43.92 87.93
CA GLU A 911 -41.10 44.29 87.83
C GLU A 911 -40.20 43.18 87.24
N PHE A 912 -40.74 41.97 87.00
CA PHE A 912 -39.96 40.84 86.48
C PHE A 912 -39.42 41.09 85.07
N ASN A 913 -38.11 41.22 84.97
CA ASN A 913 -37.42 41.34 83.69
C ASN A 913 -37.08 39.94 83.12
N GLN A 914 -37.93 39.45 82.23
CA GLN A 914 -37.72 38.16 81.58
C GLN A 914 -36.39 38.10 80.81
N GLU A 915 -35.94 39.20 80.20
CA GLU A 915 -34.68 39.21 79.44
C GLU A 915 -33.46 39.00 80.37
N GLU A 916 -33.50 39.57 81.58
CA GLU A 916 -32.42 39.40 82.57
C GLU A 916 -32.42 37.99 83.18
N TRP A 917 -33.60 37.41 83.41
CA TRP A 917 -33.72 36.01 83.83
C TRP A 917 -33.26 35.04 82.73
N ASP A 918 -33.69 35.25 81.48
CA ASP A 918 -33.28 34.44 80.33
C ASP A 918 -31.76 34.52 80.14
N ALA A 919 -31.15 35.69 80.32
CA ALA A 919 -29.70 35.85 80.25
C ALA A 919 -28.95 35.12 81.38
N ASN A 920 -29.49 35.13 82.61
CA ASN A 920 -28.91 34.39 83.73
C ASN A 920 -29.04 32.87 83.52
N PHE A 921 -30.22 32.40 83.08
CA PHE A 921 -30.43 30.98 82.78
C PHE A 921 -29.52 30.51 81.65
N ASP A 922 -29.39 31.27 80.56
CA ASP A 922 -28.51 30.93 79.45
C ASP A 922 -27.02 30.97 79.85
N SER A 923 -26.65 31.79 80.84
CA SER A 923 -25.30 31.81 81.41
C SER A 923 -25.01 30.59 82.29
N GLU A 924 -26.00 30.08 83.02
CA GLU A 924 -25.86 28.88 83.85
C GLU A 924 -25.94 27.60 83.01
N HIS A 925 -26.73 27.61 81.93
CA HIS A 925 -27.01 26.47 81.07
C HIS A 925 -26.75 26.84 79.60
N PRO A 926 -25.46 27.00 79.20
CA PRO A 926 -25.11 27.42 77.86
C PRO A 926 -25.65 26.43 76.84
N MET A 927 -26.36 26.95 75.83
CA MET A 927 -26.91 26.13 74.77
C MET A 927 -25.78 25.43 74.00
N PRO A 928 -25.83 24.11 73.79
CA PRO A 928 -24.78 23.41 73.07
C PRO A 928 -24.68 23.94 71.64
N GLU A 929 -23.46 24.24 71.20
CA GLU A 929 -23.20 24.66 69.82
C GLU A 929 -23.48 23.47 68.88
N ILE A 930 -24.55 23.56 68.08
CA ILE A 930 -24.91 22.53 67.11
C ILE A 930 -24.05 22.75 65.86
N PRO A 931 -23.15 21.81 65.51
CA PRO A 931 -22.38 21.90 64.27
C PRO A 931 -23.30 21.77 63.05
N GLU A 932 -22.89 22.37 61.93
CA GLU A 932 -23.56 22.16 60.65
C GLU A 932 -23.57 20.67 60.26
N ASN A 933 -24.66 20.21 59.64
CA ASN A 933 -24.75 18.83 59.15
C ASN A 933 -23.61 18.55 58.16
N PRO A 934 -22.84 17.46 58.33
CA PRO A 934 -21.79 17.11 57.38
C PRO A 934 -22.40 16.88 56.00
N ALA A 935 -21.83 17.52 54.99
CA ALA A 935 -22.20 17.33 53.59
C ALA A 935 -22.05 15.87 53.19
N ASP A 936 -23.00 15.35 52.41
CA ASP A 936 -22.84 14.02 51.80
C ASP A 936 -21.68 14.07 50.81
N GLU A 937 -20.66 13.25 51.08
CA GLU A 937 -19.61 13.00 50.10
C GLU A 937 -20.20 12.12 48.99
N ILE A 938 -20.44 12.72 47.82
CA ILE A 938 -20.85 11.99 46.62
C ILE A 938 -19.63 11.22 46.12
N ASP A 939 -19.60 9.92 46.39
CA ASP A 939 -18.55 9.01 45.92
C ASP A 939 -19.20 7.93 45.04
N ASP A 940 -19.36 8.26 43.76
CA ASP A 940 -20.03 7.42 42.74
C ASP A 940 -19.17 6.21 42.30
N ASP A 941 -18.03 5.98 42.96
CA ASP A 941 -17.06 4.93 42.63
C ASP A 941 -17.48 3.52 43.13
N TYR A 942 -18.52 3.50 43.97
CA TYR A 942 -19.07 2.30 44.61
C TYR A 942 -20.59 2.29 44.44
N MET A 943 -21.08 1.39 43.58
CA MET A 943 -22.52 1.21 43.38
C MET A 943 -23.02 0.31 44.51
N ILE A 944 -23.49 0.94 45.60
CA ILE A 944 -24.25 0.18 46.61
C ILE A 944 -25.53 -0.24 45.92
N GLU A 945 -25.61 -1.52 45.54
CA GLU A 945 -26.90 -2.11 45.22
C GLU A 945 -27.79 -1.87 46.44
N PRO A 946 -28.96 -1.21 46.28
CA PRO A 946 -29.87 -1.03 47.40
C PRO A 946 -30.13 -2.40 48.00
N PRO A 947 -30.14 -2.54 49.34
CA PRO A 947 -30.37 -3.82 49.99
C PRO A 947 -31.61 -4.46 49.35
N GLN A 948 -31.48 -5.69 48.84
CA GLN A 948 -32.57 -6.41 48.19
C GLN A 948 -33.76 -6.42 49.17
N GLN A 949 -34.82 -5.68 48.82
CA GLN A 949 -36.01 -5.49 49.64
C GLN A 949 -36.83 -6.77 49.75
#